data_AF-A0A8S8XQS7-F1
#
_entry.id   AF-A0A8S8XQS7-F1
#
_cell.length_a   1.000
_cell.length_b   1.000
_cell.length_c   1.000
_cell.angle_alpha   90.00
_cell.angle_beta   90.00
_cell.angle_gamma   90.00
#
_symmetry.space_group_name_H-M   'P 1'
#
loop_
_entity.id
_entity.type
_entity.pdbx_description
1 polymer ?
#
loop_
_entity_poly.entity_id
_entity_poly.type
_entity_poly.pdbx_seq_one_letter_code
_entity_poly.pdbx_strand_id
1 'polypeptide(L)'
;MTVVAKVWIEEDCITCDACQDIAPEVFEVTDETSKILAAVRTDGTLDRNTGKAPLAGDFGAQYGELIVEASDACPVEIIKFELVTEGAEVVEVEATAEVAAEIAVAPVAEAVAVAGAASEELMALMEGDRSLAILFGSQTGNAAGLAEKTAKLAADYGLVPQVYDMDGFDASTLANHKRTLIITSTWGEGEMPDNAESLWQTVSSQGPSLSGVHFSVCAIGDTAYDEFCKAGVDWDDKYQALGANKVHDIQLCDVDYEPPWALWVAEALPKIACVDSSGTLQIELLDQMIAYGSSSDEDVVSGDYAPGIVNKTELTVTLEIFRYCPTASESGWDTVVCSLPANASLQDMLMAVKNNVDGSLTFRAGDGTGSPTSGVRVNGRLVLADSTIISEVVSADGRIKIEPLSGYPVIRDLMVDYSKFEENRMKAKPWMTSSPREGAYLINGMAVGVMESEDAVKLHAASDVKSYQLVHSMSDTVGYDSKYEGPGVHLQRWNRVNDPRSSEKYKSTLIATLNNSTGVWGEADLASISRYGSEGKTASNGLNDVRAYILNQTNYRGPHGRLVKWYGRSVKWTGKLNETTLYRQVLGPVGLISNIFDGVSARMVLGFTRTGGPPIRSLQALILPPAGIGKIPNMFNSKVKNHHQVVGLFNEIDQRF
;
A
#
# COMPACT_ATOMS: atom_id res chain seq x y z
N MET A 1 -22.79 -46.60 -19.48
CA MET A 1 -22.83 -45.15 -19.76
C MET A 1 -21.55 -44.52 -19.22
N THR A 2 -21.29 -43.24 -19.48
CA THR A 2 -20.32 -42.45 -18.70
C THR A 2 -21.00 -42.03 -17.40
N VAL A 3 -20.37 -42.32 -16.26
CA VAL A 3 -20.93 -42.15 -14.91
C VAL A 3 -19.97 -41.28 -14.11
N VAL A 4 -20.48 -40.33 -13.33
CA VAL A 4 -19.65 -39.54 -12.40
C VAL A 4 -19.30 -40.41 -11.20
N ALA A 5 -18.05 -40.89 -11.12
CA ALA A 5 -17.58 -41.73 -10.03
C ALA A 5 -17.21 -40.92 -8.78
N LYS A 6 -16.73 -39.69 -8.97
CA LYS A 6 -16.30 -38.76 -7.91
C LYS A 6 -16.65 -37.32 -8.29
N VAL A 7 -16.93 -36.48 -7.29
CA VAL A 7 -16.92 -35.01 -7.41
C VAL A 7 -16.26 -34.43 -6.16
N TRP A 8 -15.49 -33.36 -6.31
CA TRP A 8 -14.86 -32.59 -5.22
C TRP A 8 -14.83 -31.09 -5.55
N ILE A 9 -14.59 -30.29 -4.51
CA ILE A 9 -14.58 -28.82 -4.57
C ILE A 9 -13.20 -28.34 -4.14
N GLU A 10 -12.48 -27.70 -5.06
CA GLU A 10 -11.14 -27.17 -4.82
C GLU A 10 -11.22 -25.86 -3.98
N GLU A 11 -10.08 -25.20 -3.75
CA GLU A 11 -10.02 -24.06 -2.81
C GLU A 11 -10.76 -22.82 -3.39
N ASP A 12 -10.88 -21.74 -2.63
CA ASP A 12 -11.45 -20.46 -3.10
C ASP A 12 -12.93 -20.49 -3.60
N CYS A 13 -13.79 -21.23 -2.91
CA CYS A 13 -15.23 -21.22 -3.15
C CYS A 13 -15.91 -19.89 -2.76
N ILE A 14 -16.34 -19.11 -3.75
CA ILE A 14 -16.97 -17.79 -3.56
C ILE A 14 -18.46 -17.81 -3.16
N THR A 15 -19.00 -18.95 -2.70
CA THR A 15 -20.37 -19.12 -2.17
C THR A 15 -21.46 -18.40 -2.98
N CYS A 16 -21.60 -18.76 -4.26
CA CYS A 16 -22.46 -18.06 -5.24
C CYS A 16 -23.77 -18.79 -5.59
N ASP A 17 -24.21 -19.75 -4.77
CA ASP A 17 -25.43 -20.57 -4.84
C ASP A 17 -25.67 -21.44 -6.10
N ALA A 18 -25.09 -21.10 -7.26
CA ALA A 18 -25.33 -21.73 -8.56
C ALA A 18 -25.29 -23.27 -8.57
N CYS A 19 -24.31 -23.89 -7.90
CA CYS A 19 -24.21 -25.35 -7.83
C CYS A 19 -25.35 -26.02 -7.03
N GLN A 20 -25.91 -25.33 -6.02
CA GLN A 20 -27.05 -25.80 -5.25
C GLN A 20 -28.38 -25.50 -5.95
N ASP A 21 -28.48 -24.42 -6.74
CA ASP A 21 -29.65 -24.16 -7.58
C ASP A 21 -29.80 -25.20 -8.71
N ILE A 22 -28.68 -25.72 -9.24
CA ILE A 22 -28.66 -26.73 -10.33
C ILE A 22 -28.77 -28.16 -9.78
N ALA A 23 -28.03 -28.50 -8.72
CA ALA A 23 -28.00 -29.86 -8.16
C ALA A 23 -28.15 -29.85 -6.62
N PRO A 24 -29.33 -29.46 -6.08
CA PRO A 24 -29.59 -29.38 -4.64
C PRO A 24 -29.57 -30.75 -3.93
N GLU A 25 -29.69 -31.86 -4.67
CA GLU A 25 -29.48 -33.21 -4.15
C GLU A 25 -28.01 -33.58 -3.96
N VAL A 26 -27.07 -32.76 -4.44
CA VAL A 26 -25.61 -32.99 -4.38
C VAL A 26 -24.88 -31.94 -3.56
N PHE A 27 -25.22 -30.65 -3.71
CA PHE A 27 -24.49 -29.54 -3.10
C PHE A 27 -25.30 -28.78 -2.03
N GLU A 28 -24.63 -28.40 -0.95
CA GLU A 28 -25.13 -27.51 0.10
C GLU A 28 -24.13 -26.36 0.30
N VAL A 29 -24.56 -25.13 0.01
CA VAL A 29 -23.76 -23.92 0.25
C VAL A 29 -23.90 -23.47 1.69
N THR A 30 -22.76 -23.14 2.30
CA THR A 30 -22.65 -22.62 3.66
C THR A 30 -21.83 -21.32 3.63
N ASP A 31 -21.96 -20.48 4.67
CA ASP A 31 -21.32 -19.15 4.81
C ASP A 31 -19.79 -19.09 4.53
N GLU A 32 -19.11 -20.24 4.50
CA GLU A 32 -17.66 -20.39 4.28
C GLU A 32 -17.28 -21.11 2.97
N THR A 33 -18.17 -21.96 2.41
CA THR A 33 -17.93 -22.75 1.18
C THR A 33 -19.17 -23.56 0.78
N SER A 34 -19.26 -23.95 -0.49
CA SER A 34 -20.06 -25.10 -0.93
C SER A 34 -19.48 -26.42 -0.40
N LYS A 35 -20.36 -27.40 -0.13
CA LYS A 35 -20.05 -28.74 0.41
C LYS A 35 -20.86 -29.79 -0.34
N ILE A 36 -20.35 -31.01 -0.40
CA ILE A 36 -21.06 -32.15 -1.02
C ILE A 36 -21.82 -32.91 0.08
N LEU A 37 -23.09 -33.17 -0.15
CA LEU A 37 -23.99 -33.77 0.82
C LEU A 37 -23.53 -35.18 1.24
N ALA A 38 -23.49 -35.40 2.56
CA ALA A 38 -23.06 -36.65 3.18
C ALA A 38 -23.79 -37.91 2.64
N ALA A 39 -25.05 -37.79 2.24
CA ALA A 39 -25.85 -38.90 1.70
C ALA A 39 -25.41 -39.38 0.30
N VAL A 40 -24.63 -38.58 -0.42
CA VAL A 40 -24.19 -38.83 -1.80
C VAL A 40 -22.80 -39.47 -1.85
N ARG A 41 -22.04 -39.43 -0.75
CA ARG A 41 -20.68 -39.98 -0.63
C ARG A 41 -20.67 -41.32 0.11
N THR A 42 -19.74 -42.19 -0.27
CA THR A 42 -19.49 -43.46 0.43
C THR A 42 -18.94 -43.31 1.86
N ASP A 43 -18.31 -42.18 2.18
CA ASP A 43 -17.74 -41.89 3.50
C ASP A 43 -18.72 -41.20 4.48
N GLY A 44 -19.92 -40.82 4.02
CA GLY A 44 -20.94 -40.19 4.85
C GLY A 44 -20.58 -38.79 5.40
N THR A 45 -19.62 -38.08 4.82
CA THR A 45 -19.09 -36.83 5.40
C THR A 45 -19.54 -35.57 4.63
N LEU A 46 -19.96 -34.52 5.36
CA LEU A 46 -20.42 -33.24 4.81
C LEU A 46 -19.26 -32.23 4.72
N ASP A 47 -18.46 -32.32 3.65
CA ASP A 47 -17.35 -31.42 3.36
C ASP A 47 -17.12 -31.27 1.84
N ARG A 48 -16.03 -30.60 1.43
CA ARG A 48 -15.65 -30.34 0.03
C ARG A 48 -15.18 -31.57 -0.78
N ASN A 49 -15.10 -32.74 -0.16
CA ASN A 49 -14.58 -34.02 -0.68
C ASN A 49 -13.13 -33.97 -1.17
N THR A 50 -12.26 -33.23 -0.47
CA THR A 50 -10.83 -33.12 -0.81
C THR A 50 -10.09 -34.47 -0.74
N GLY A 51 -10.61 -35.42 0.06
CA GLY A 51 -10.15 -36.82 0.08
C GLY A 51 -10.59 -37.68 -1.11
N LYS A 52 -11.39 -37.12 -2.04
CA LYS A 52 -11.89 -37.77 -3.27
C LYS A 52 -12.56 -39.13 -3.03
N ALA A 53 -13.42 -39.20 -2.01
CA ALA A 53 -14.29 -40.35 -1.77
C ALA A 53 -15.27 -40.54 -2.95
N PRO A 54 -15.53 -41.78 -3.40
CA PRO A 54 -16.47 -42.04 -4.49
C PRO A 54 -17.93 -41.82 -4.07
N LEU A 55 -18.78 -41.56 -5.06
CA LEU A 55 -20.21 -41.43 -4.86
C LEU A 55 -20.86 -42.77 -4.50
N ALA A 56 -21.88 -42.72 -3.66
CA ALA A 56 -22.60 -43.89 -3.19
C ALA A 56 -23.62 -44.40 -4.23
N GLY A 57 -23.71 -45.71 -4.41
CA GLY A 57 -24.75 -46.35 -5.23
C GLY A 57 -24.89 -45.74 -6.63
N ASP A 58 -26.14 -45.50 -7.04
CA ASP A 58 -26.47 -45.02 -8.39
C ASP A 58 -26.42 -43.49 -8.56
N PHE A 59 -26.04 -42.72 -7.52
CA PHE A 59 -26.09 -41.24 -7.55
C PHE A 59 -25.29 -40.65 -8.73
N GLY A 60 -24.11 -41.20 -9.02
CA GLY A 60 -23.26 -40.79 -10.14
C GLY A 60 -23.85 -41.01 -11.53
N ALA A 61 -24.86 -41.89 -11.65
CA ALA A 61 -25.57 -42.18 -12.89
C ALA A 61 -26.92 -41.44 -12.96
N GLN A 62 -27.57 -41.21 -11.82
CA GLN A 62 -28.84 -40.49 -11.73
C GLN A 62 -28.67 -38.96 -11.80
N TYR A 63 -27.60 -38.41 -11.23
CA TYR A 63 -27.35 -36.97 -11.14
C TYR A 63 -26.11 -36.52 -11.92
N GLY A 64 -25.46 -37.42 -12.68
CA GLY A 64 -24.22 -37.13 -13.38
C GLY A 64 -24.29 -35.94 -14.34
N GLU A 65 -25.38 -35.80 -15.09
CA GLU A 65 -25.60 -34.66 -16.00
C GLU A 65 -25.72 -33.32 -15.24
N LEU A 66 -26.43 -33.31 -14.11
CA LEU A 66 -26.58 -32.13 -13.26
C LEU A 66 -25.29 -31.75 -12.52
N ILE A 67 -24.40 -32.71 -12.23
CA ILE A 67 -23.06 -32.43 -11.68
C ILE A 67 -22.17 -31.74 -12.72
N VAL A 68 -22.27 -32.12 -13.99
CA VAL A 68 -21.57 -31.43 -15.08
C VAL A 68 -22.15 -30.03 -15.30
N GLU A 69 -23.47 -29.88 -15.35
CA GLU A 69 -24.13 -28.57 -15.48
C GLU A 69 -23.82 -27.64 -14.28
N ALA A 70 -23.73 -28.17 -13.05
CA ALA A 70 -23.31 -27.42 -11.87
C ALA A 70 -21.81 -27.05 -11.87
N SER A 71 -20.97 -27.82 -12.55
CA SER A 71 -19.55 -27.52 -12.77
C SER A 71 -19.38 -26.38 -13.77
N ASP A 72 -20.00 -26.49 -14.94
CA ASP A 72 -20.00 -25.44 -15.98
C ASP A 72 -20.71 -24.16 -15.46
N ALA A 73 -21.69 -24.34 -14.57
CA ALA A 73 -22.34 -23.35 -13.72
C ALA A 73 -21.41 -22.51 -12.82
N CYS A 74 -20.18 -22.97 -12.54
CA CYS A 74 -19.33 -22.42 -11.48
C CYS A 74 -18.43 -21.29 -12.00
N PRO A 75 -18.61 -20.03 -11.56
CA PRO A 75 -17.87 -18.86 -12.08
C PRO A 75 -16.37 -18.81 -11.70
N VAL A 76 -15.89 -19.82 -10.97
CA VAL A 76 -14.48 -20.03 -10.59
C VAL A 76 -13.98 -21.45 -10.93
N GLU A 77 -14.80 -22.26 -11.62
CA GLU A 77 -14.46 -23.60 -12.13
C GLU A 77 -13.93 -24.64 -11.11
N ILE A 78 -14.06 -24.41 -9.80
CA ILE A 78 -13.46 -25.25 -8.74
C ILE A 78 -14.16 -26.59 -8.48
N ILE A 79 -15.32 -26.83 -9.09
CA ILE A 79 -16.05 -28.09 -8.98
C ILE A 79 -15.43 -29.04 -10.00
N LYS A 80 -14.77 -30.11 -9.53
CA LYS A 80 -14.11 -31.09 -10.40
C LYS A 80 -14.73 -32.46 -10.20
N PHE A 81 -14.80 -33.25 -11.27
CA PHE A 81 -15.41 -34.57 -11.25
C PHE A 81 -14.61 -35.59 -12.06
N GLU A 82 -14.80 -36.87 -11.76
CA GLU A 82 -14.14 -38.00 -12.43
C GLU A 82 -15.19 -38.86 -13.15
N LEU A 83 -15.09 -38.96 -14.48
CA LEU A 83 -15.96 -39.81 -15.29
C LEU A 83 -15.35 -41.21 -15.47
N VAL A 84 -16.15 -42.23 -15.23
CA VAL A 84 -15.80 -43.64 -15.46
C VAL A 84 -16.77 -44.26 -16.47
N THR A 85 -16.24 -45.09 -17.36
CA THR A 85 -17.01 -45.96 -18.25
C THR A 85 -17.07 -47.37 -17.68
N GLU A 86 -18.27 -47.99 -17.70
CA GLU A 86 -18.47 -49.36 -17.21
C GLU A 86 -17.56 -50.36 -17.96
N GLY A 87 -16.55 -50.90 -17.28
CA GLY A 87 -15.58 -51.82 -17.92
C GLY A 87 -14.39 -52.29 -17.09
N ALA A 88 -14.26 -51.91 -15.81
CA ALA A 88 -13.19 -52.37 -14.91
C ALA A 88 -13.75 -52.83 -13.57
N GLU A 89 -13.18 -53.89 -12.99
CA GLU A 89 -13.63 -54.46 -11.71
C GLU A 89 -13.17 -53.62 -10.51
N VAL A 90 -14.04 -53.48 -9.51
CA VAL A 90 -13.70 -52.84 -8.24
C VAL A 90 -12.92 -53.82 -7.37
N VAL A 91 -11.71 -53.44 -6.96
CA VAL A 91 -10.91 -54.17 -5.96
C VAL A 91 -10.83 -53.33 -4.70
N GLU A 92 -11.48 -53.78 -3.64
CA GLU A 92 -11.31 -53.23 -2.29
C GLU A 92 -9.91 -53.57 -1.77
N VAL A 93 -9.19 -52.59 -1.22
CA VAL A 93 -8.00 -52.82 -0.39
C VAL A 93 -8.02 -51.85 0.80
N GLU A 94 -7.99 -52.39 2.02
CA GLU A 94 -7.92 -51.60 3.25
C GLU A 94 -6.56 -50.92 3.42
N ALA A 95 -6.53 -49.78 4.12
CA ALA A 95 -5.31 -49.01 4.36
C ALA A 95 -4.40 -49.67 5.42
N THR A 96 -3.14 -49.90 5.06
CA THR A 96 -2.01 -50.09 6.00
C THR A 96 -0.80 -49.29 5.53
N ALA A 97 0.10 -48.92 6.45
CA ALA A 97 1.06 -47.86 6.23
C ALA A 97 2.53 -48.31 6.07
N GLU A 98 3.30 -47.41 5.44
CA GLU A 98 4.71 -47.08 5.75
C GLU A 98 5.86 -47.86 5.09
N VAL A 99 6.96 -47.12 4.88
CA VAL A 99 8.34 -47.51 4.48
C VAL A 99 8.57 -47.85 2.98
N ALA A 100 9.79 -47.58 2.51
CA ALA A 100 10.18 -47.48 1.10
C ALA A 100 11.28 -48.51 0.67
N ALA A 101 11.72 -48.37 -0.60
CA ALA A 101 12.93 -48.91 -1.25
C ALA A 101 12.82 -50.15 -2.18
N GLU A 102 12.66 -49.85 -3.50
CA GLU A 102 13.64 -50.13 -4.58
C GLU A 102 13.85 -51.57 -5.17
N ILE A 103 14.37 -51.59 -6.41
CA ILE A 103 15.11 -52.67 -7.15
C ILE A 103 14.35 -53.61 -8.14
N ALA A 104 14.40 -53.22 -9.44
CA ALA A 104 14.84 -54.01 -10.63
C ALA A 104 14.00 -55.21 -11.19
N VAL A 105 14.06 -55.63 -12.48
CA VAL A 105 14.62 -55.09 -13.75
C VAL A 105 14.04 -55.83 -14.99
N ALA A 106 13.69 -55.07 -16.05
CA ALA A 106 13.78 -55.25 -17.53
C ALA A 106 13.68 -56.68 -18.20
N PRO A 107 13.97 -56.85 -19.53
CA PRO A 107 13.98 -55.94 -20.70
C PRO A 107 12.88 -56.40 -21.71
N VAL A 108 12.83 -56.21 -23.04
CA VAL A 108 13.66 -55.75 -24.20
C VAL A 108 12.63 -55.27 -25.27
N ALA A 109 12.74 -54.27 -26.14
CA ALA A 109 13.50 -53.00 -26.31
C ALA A 109 12.55 -52.10 -27.19
N GLU A 110 12.86 -51.21 -28.14
CA GLU A 110 14.07 -50.66 -28.79
C GLU A 110 13.65 -49.27 -29.37
N ALA A 111 13.90 -48.14 -28.70
CA ALA A 111 15.15 -47.38 -28.60
C ALA A 111 15.34 -46.26 -29.67
N VAL A 112 14.70 -45.11 -29.44
CA VAL A 112 15.38 -43.80 -29.51
C VAL A 112 15.06 -43.09 -28.19
N ALA A 113 16.05 -42.51 -27.54
CA ALA A 113 15.87 -41.82 -26.26
C ALA A 113 16.78 -40.59 -26.18
N VAL A 114 16.20 -39.46 -25.78
CA VAL A 114 16.91 -38.36 -25.12
C VAL A 114 16.03 -37.98 -23.92
N ALA A 115 16.51 -38.28 -22.72
CA ALA A 115 15.96 -37.73 -21.48
C ALA A 115 16.74 -36.47 -21.11
N GLY A 116 16.16 -35.62 -20.25
CA GLY A 116 16.67 -34.28 -19.92
C GLY A 116 18.12 -34.23 -19.43
N ALA A 117 19.04 -34.11 -20.39
CA ALA A 117 20.38 -33.58 -20.21
C ALA A 117 20.58 -32.55 -21.32
N ALA A 118 20.88 -31.30 -20.94
CA ALA A 118 21.40 -30.33 -21.89
C ALA A 118 22.65 -30.93 -22.56
N SER A 119 22.80 -30.75 -23.87
CA SER A 119 23.99 -31.22 -24.57
C SER A 119 25.25 -30.56 -24.01
N GLU A 120 26.42 -31.16 -24.20
CA GLU A 120 27.69 -30.54 -23.81
C GLU A 120 27.87 -29.15 -24.49
N GLU A 121 27.31 -28.99 -25.68
CA GLU A 121 27.27 -27.76 -26.48
C GLU A 121 26.31 -26.72 -25.87
N LEU A 122 25.11 -27.11 -25.44
CA LEU A 122 24.15 -26.25 -24.77
C LEU A 122 24.64 -25.84 -23.36
N MET A 123 25.26 -26.74 -22.61
CA MET A 123 25.86 -26.40 -21.32
C MET A 123 27.04 -25.43 -21.48
N ALA A 124 27.86 -25.55 -22.53
CA ALA A 124 28.90 -24.58 -22.85
C ALA A 124 28.33 -23.19 -23.24
N LEU A 125 27.22 -23.15 -24.00
CA LEU A 125 26.48 -21.92 -24.31
C LEU A 125 25.88 -21.25 -23.06
N MET A 126 25.60 -22.03 -22.01
CA MET A 126 25.12 -21.55 -20.71
C MET A 126 26.25 -21.07 -19.78
N GLU A 127 27.53 -21.32 -20.12
CA GLU A 127 28.66 -20.94 -19.25
C GLU A 127 29.03 -19.45 -19.35
N GLY A 128 29.11 -18.80 -18.18
CA GLY A 128 29.56 -17.42 -18.03
C GLY A 128 28.43 -16.39 -18.02
N ASP A 129 28.53 -15.37 -18.88
CA ASP A 129 27.64 -14.21 -18.88
C ASP A 129 26.29 -14.49 -19.58
N ARG A 130 25.27 -14.70 -18.74
CA ARG A 130 23.86 -14.90 -19.13
C ARG A 130 23.00 -13.65 -18.88
N SER A 131 23.58 -12.48 -18.65
CA SER A 131 22.82 -11.25 -18.39
C SER A 131 21.96 -10.82 -19.59
N LEU A 132 20.74 -10.36 -19.32
CA LEU A 132 19.79 -9.80 -20.29
C LEU A 132 19.28 -8.46 -19.77
N ALA A 133 19.48 -7.37 -20.52
CA ALA A 133 18.80 -6.11 -20.27
C ALA A 133 17.43 -6.09 -20.94
N ILE A 134 16.39 -5.63 -20.24
CA ILE A 134 15.07 -5.36 -20.80
C ILE A 134 14.74 -3.90 -20.52
N LEU A 135 14.86 -3.04 -21.54
CA LEU A 135 14.60 -1.60 -21.44
C LEU A 135 13.12 -1.32 -21.72
N PHE A 136 12.43 -0.53 -20.88
CA PHE A 136 11.03 -0.16 -21.13
C PHE A 136 10.77 1.35 -21.27
N GLY A 137 9.99 1.70 -22.28
CA GLY A 137 9.40 3.03 -22.47
C GLY A 137 7.90 2.99 -22.21
N SER A 138 7.41 3.64 -21.16
CA SER A 138 5.97 3.64 -20.83
C SER A 138 5.53 4.86 -20.04
N GLN A 139 4.35 5.38 -20.37
CA GLN A 139 3.70 6.45 -19.61
C GLN A 139 2.57 5.94 -18.70
N THR A 140 1.84 4.90 -19.13
CA THR A 140 0.70 4.31 -18.39
C THR A 140 1.04 2.99 -17.68
N GLY A 141 2.22 2.43 -17.93
CA GLY A 141 2.70 1.18 -17.30
C GLY A 141 2.54 -0.08 -18.15
N ASN A 142 1.78 -0.06 -19.25
CA ASN A 142 1.53 -1.23 -20.11
C ASN A 142 2.84 -1.91 -20.55
N ALA A 143 3.79 -1.15 -21.10
CA ALA A 143 5.07 -1.68 -21.58
C ALA A 143 6.00 -2.13 -20.44
N ALA A 144 5.88 -1.52 -19.25
CA ALA A 144 6.61 -1.97 -18.05
C ALA A 144 6.08 -3.35 -17.58
N GLY A 145 4.76 -3.53 -17.55
CA GLY A 145 4.13 -4.82 -17.23
C GLY A 145 4.51 -5.93 -18.21
N LEU A 146 4.59 -5.62 -19.51
CA LEU A 146 5.12 -6.57 -20.51
C LEU A 146 6.62 -6.88 -20.30
N ALA A 147 7.43 -5.90 -19.91
CA ALA A 147 8.85 -6.11 -19.60
C ALA A 147 9.06 -7.01 -18.38
N GLU A 148 8.23 -6.86 -17.33
CA GLU A 148 8.23 -7.75 -16.18
C GLU A 148 7.73 -9.17 -16.53
N LYS A 149 6.70 -9.31 -17.37
CA LYS A 149 6.26 -10.62 -17.90
C LYS A 149 7.37 -11.29 -18.73
N THR A 150 8.02 -10.55 -19.63
CA THR A 150 9.17 -11.06 -20.42
C THR A 150 10.36 -11.40 -19.53
N ALA A 151 10.58 -10.69 -18.42
CA ALA A 151 11.61 -11.04 -17.45
C ALA A 151 11.34 -12.39 -16.75
N LYS A 152 10.09 -12.66 -16.34
CA LYS A 152 9.73 -13.96 -15.75
C LYS A 152 10.04 -15.10 -16.73
N LEU A 153 9.53 -15.01 -17.97
CA LEU A 153 9.75 -16.01 -19.03
C LEU A 153 11.23 -16.16 -19.48
N ALA A 154 12.07 -15.14 -19.27
CA ALA A 154 13.49 -15.21 -19.62
C ALA A 154 14.30 -16.15 -18.69
N ALA A 155 13.83 -16.36 -17.45
CA ALA A 155 14.50 -17.24 -16.50
C ALA A 155 14.53 -18.70 -16.98
N ASP A 156 13.46 -19.13 -17.64
CA ASP A 156 13.27 -20.51 -18.14
C ASP A 156 14.32 -20.88 -19.22
N TYR A 157 14.83 -19.88 -19.95
CA TYR A 157 15.93 -20.04 -20.92
C TYR A 157 17.33 -19.85 -20.31
N GLY A 158 17.44 -19.92 -18.98
CA GLY A 158 18.71 -19.77 -18.25
C GLY A 158 19.36 -18.41 -18.48
N LEU A 159 18.55 -17.34 -18.57
CA LEU A 159 19.03 -15.96 -18.60
C LEU A 159 18.93 -15.32 -17.21
N VAL A 160 19.71 -14.26 -16.99
CA VAL A 160 19.64 -13.40 -15.81
C VAL A 160 19.05 -12.06 -16.23
N PRO A 161 17.70 -11.93 -16.29
CA PRO A 161 17.02 -10.73 -16.75
C PRO A 161 17.16 -9.59 -15.73
N GLN A 162 17.28 -8.38 -16.26
CA GLN A 162 17.29 -7.13 -15.52
C GLN A 162 16.39 -6.15 -16.26
N VAL A 163 15.24 -5.83 -15.65
CA VAL A 163 14.31 -4.82 -16.17
C VAL A 163 14.83 -3.43 -15.78
N TYR A 164 14.88 -2.55 -16.77
CA TYR A 164 15.37 -1.19 -16.64
C TYR A 164 14.31 -0.21 -17.15
N ASP A 165 13.95 0.74 -16.29
CA ASP A 165 13.34 1.99 -16.75
C ASP A 165 14.36 2.70 -17.66
N MET A 166 13.89 3.32 -18.74
CA MET A 166 14.74 4.16 -19.58
C MET A 166 15.11 5.48 -18.90
N ASP A 167 14.33 5.98 -17.93
CA ASP A 167 14.70 7.18 -17.19
C ASP A 167 15.85 6.88 -16.21
N GLY A 168 16.84 7.78 -16.20
CA GLY A 168 18.08 7.60 -15.45
C GLY A 168 19.00 6.49 -15.96
N PHE A 169 18.69 5.78 -17.06
CA PHE A 169 19.58 4.76 -17.63
C PHE A 169 20.84 5.39 -18.24
N ASP A 170 22.01 4.84 -17.93
CA ASP A 170 23.29 5.33 -18.46
C ASP A 170 23.56 4.76 -19.87
N ALA A 171 23.31 5.58 -20.89
CA ALA A 171 23.58 5.26 -22.30
C ALA A 171 25.01 4.75 -22.59
N SER A 172 26.01 5.06 -21.74
CA SER A 172 27.37 4.54 -21.91
C SER A 172 27.50 3.05 -21.56
N THR A 173 26.55 2.48 -20.83
CA THR A 173 26.54 1.05 -20.46
C THR A 173 25.93 0.15 -21.54
N LEU A 174 25.20 0.69 -22.52
CA LEU A 174 24.51 -0.09 -23.56
C LEU A 174 25.43 -1.09 -24.29
N ALA A 175 26.68 -0.67 -24.59
CA ALA A 175 27.66 -1.53 -25.26
C ALA A 175 28.16 -2.72 -24.41
N ASN A 176 27.87 -2.74 -23.09
CA ASN A 176 28.19 -3.85 -22.20
C ASN A 176 27.09 -4.94 -22.22
N HIS A 177 25.86 -4.58 -22.56
CA HIS A 177 24.71 -5.49 -22.52
C HIS A 177 24.59 -6.30 -23.82
N LYS A 178 25.33 -7.41 -23.90
CA LYS A 178 25.36 -8.33 -25.06
C LYS A 178 23.98 -8.81 -25.52
N ARG A 179 22.99 -8.83 -24.60
CA ARG A 179 21.59 -9.15 -24.85
C ARG A 179 20.74 -7.97 -24.38
N THR A 180 19.96 -7.37 -25.28
CA THR A 180 19.04 -6.27 -24.95
C THR A 180 17.68 -6.52 -25.62
N LEU A 181 16.60 -6.52 -24.85
CA LEU A 181 15.23 -6.40 -25.39
C LEU A 181 14.71 -5.00 -25.09
N ILE A 182 13.89 -4.46 -26.00
CA ILE A 182 13.28 -3.13 -25.87
C ILE A 182 11.77 -3.29 -25.97
N ILE A 183 11.02 -2.79 -24.97
CA ILE A 183 9.56 -2.80 -24.99
C ILE A 183 9.06 -1.38 -24.76
N THR A 184 8.52 -0.72 -25.79
CA THR A 184 8.12 0.69 -25.70
C THR A 184 6.74 0.94 -26.28
N SER A 185 5.95 1.79 -25.60
CA SER A 185 4.82 2.46 -26.23
C SER A 185 5.27 3.63 -27.11
N THR A 186 4.48 4.02 -28.10
CA THR A 186 4.49 5.37 -28.69
C THR A 186 3.60 6.30 -27.85
N TRP A 187 3.91 7.60 -27.83
CA TRP A 187 3.05 8.63 -27.24
C TRP A 187 2.67 9.71 -28.28
N GLY A 188 1.51 10.34 -28.10
CA GLY A 188 1.02 11.39 -28.99
C GLY A 188 0.95 10.95 -30.45
N GLU A 189 1.46 11.80 -31.35
CA GLU A 189 1.47 11.58 -32.82
C GLU A 189 2.81 10.96 -33.30
N GLY A 190 3.46 10.13 -32.49
CA GLY A 190 4.73 9.44 -32.85
C GLY A 190 5.90 9.62 -31.87
N GLU A 191 5.72 10.38 -30.79
CA GLU A 191 6.78 10.73 -29.84
C GLU A 191 7.17 9.57 -28.91
N MET A 192 8.36 9.67 -28.31
CA MET A 192 8.81 8.77 -27.25
C MET A 192 8.00 9.01 -25.96
N PRO A 193 7.76 7.99 -25.13
CA PRO A 193 7.24 8.17 -23.77
C PRO A 193 8.16 9.06 -22.92
N ASP A 194 7.60 9.78 -21.94
CA ASP A 194 8.34 10.74 -21.10
C ASP A 194 9.59 10.13 -20.42
N ASN A 195 9.53 8.84 -20.04
CA ASN A 195 10.65 8.13 -19.43
C ASN A 195 11.74 7.72 -20.45
N ALA A 196 11.39 7.57 -21.73
CA ALA A 196 12.29 7.14 -22.79
C ALA A 196 13.04 8.30 -23.48
N GLU A 197 12.45 9.49 -23.52
CA GLU A 197 12.94 10.64 -24.31
C GLU A 197 14.37 11.07 -23.93
N SER A 198 14.69 11.09 -22.63
CA SER A 198 16.03 11.44 -22.12
C SER A 198 17.12 10.48 -22.64
N LEU A 199 16.84 9.17 -22.61
CA LEU A 199 17.74 8.13 -23.12
C LEU A 199 17.81 8.19 -24.66
N TRP A 200 16.67 8.37 -25.33
CA TRP A 200 16.59 8.48 -26.79
C TRP A 200 17.46 9.61 -27.33
N GLN A 201 17.34 10.83 -26.78
CA GLN A 201 18.17 11.98 -27.18
C GLN A 201 19.66 11.75 -26.89
N THR A 202 19.99 11.05 -25.79
CA THR A 202 21.37 10.73 -25.42
C THR A 202 21.99 9.71 -26.38
N VAL A 203 21.31 8.60 -26.67
CA VAL A 203 21.75 7.60 -27.67
C VAL A 203 21.80 8.23 -29.06
N SER A 204 20.84 9.10 -29.39
CA SER A 204 20.77 9.78 -30.69
C SER A 204 21.92 10.75 -30.94
N SER A 205 22.38 11.45 -29.91
CA SER A 205 23.48 12.43 -30.01
C SER A 205 24.87 11.83 -29.79
N GLN A 206 25.03 10.83 -28.92
CA GLN A 206 26.34 10.22 -28.64
C GLN A 206 26.74 9.14 -29.66
N GLY A 207 25.78 8.36 -30.16
CA GLY A 207 26.02 7.27 -31.11
C GLY A 207 27.01 6.20 -30.63
N PRO A 208 26.79 5.55 -29.47
CA PRO A 208 27.65 4.46 -29.00
C PRO A 208 27.65 3.29 -29.99
N SER A 209 28.79 2.62 -30.17
CA SER A 209 28.87 1.43 -31.04
C SER A 209 28.34 0.21 -30.31
N LEU A 210 27.34 -0.46 -30.90
CA LEU A 210 26.62 -1.59 -30.31
C LEU A 210 26.96 -2.92 -31.00
N SER A 211 28.13 -3.04 -31.63
CA SER A 211 28.50 -4.17 -32.51
C SER A 211 28.55 -5.56 -31.84
N GLY A 212 28.66 -5.63 -30.52
CA GLY A 212 28.57 -6.85 -29.72
C GLY A 212 27.21 -7.07 -29.03
N VAL A 213 26.22 -6.23 -29.31
CA VAL A 213 24.87 -6.30 -28.75
C VAL A 213 23.95 -7.06 -29.70
N HIS A 214 23.12 -7.92 -29.13
CA HIS A 214 22.04 -8.65 -29.79
C HIS A 214 20.70 -8.13 -29.26
N PHE A 215 19.75 -7.84 -30.15
CA PHE A 215 18.50 -7.19 -29.77
C PHE A 215 17.27 -7.57 -30.58
N SER A 216 16.09 -7.29 -30.01
CA SER A 216 14.79 -7.26 -30.67
C SER A 216 13.88 -6.26 -29.94
N VAL A 217 12.82 -5.78 -30.61
CA VAL A 217 11.93 -4.73 -30.11
C VAL A 217 10.47 -5.19 -30.14
N CYS A 218 9.73 -4.90 -29.08
CA CYS A 218 8.28 -4.97 -29.04
C CYS A 218 7.73 -3.53 -28.90
N ALA A 219 7.00 -3.07 -29.92
CA ALA A 219 6.44 -1.74 -29.98
C ALA A 219 4.93 -1.79 -29.70
N ILE A 220 4.43 -0.90 -28.84
CA ILE A 220 2.99 -0.76 -28.57
C ILE A 220 2.51 0.58 -29.15
N GLY A 221 1.44 0.53 -29.93
CA GLY A 221 0.77 1.70 -30.47
C GLY A 221 -0.73 1.48 -30.61
N ASP A 222 -1.38 2.40 -31.30
CA ASP A 222 -2.80 2.34 -31.65
C ASP A 222 -2.93 2.68 -33.14
N THR A 223 -3.53 1.79 -33.94
CA THR A 223 -3.68 2.00 -35.39
C THR A 223 -4.65 3.12 -35.78
N ALA A 224 -5.30 3.78 -34.81
CA ALA A 224 -6.06 5.01 -35.02
C ALA A 224 -5.19 6.27 -35.28
N TYR A 225 -3.88 6.19 -35.05
CA TYR A 225 -2.92 7.30 -35.23
C TYR A 225 -2.03 7.09 -36.47
N ASP A 226 -1.66 8.19 -37.15
CA ASP A 226 -0.90 8.14 -38.41
C ASP A 226 0.52 7.55 -38.22
N GLU A 227 1.18 7.81 -37.08
CA GLU A 227 2.52 7.28 -36.76
C GLU A 227 2.49 6.05 -35.82
N PHE A 228 1.73 5.03 -36.22
CA PHE A 228 1.59 3.75 -35.51
C PHE A 228 2.94 3.10 -35.14
N CYS A 229 3.11 2.73 -33.85
CA CYS A 229 4.31 2.09 -33.28
C CYS A 229 5.65 2.84 -33.48
N LYS A 230 5.62 4.10 -33.92
CA LYS A 230 6.78 4.92 -34.28
C LYS A 230 7.95 4.89 -33.31
N ALA A 231 7.71 5.03 -32.00
CA ALA A 231 8.77 5.05 -31.00
C ALA A 231 9.59 3.73 -31.00
N GLY A 232 8.93 2.59 -31.17
CA GLY A 232 9.61 1.29 -31.26
C GLY A 232 10.34 1.09 -32.59
N VAL A 233 9.76 1.56 -33.70
CA VAL A 233 10.43 1.55 -35.02
C VAL A 233 11.71 2.39 -34.97
N ASP A 234 11.66 3.58 -34.36
CA ASP A 234 12.82 4.45 -34.23
C ASP A 234 13.91 3.85 -33.34
N TRP A 235 13.56 3.13 -32.26
CA TRP A 235 14.54 2.36 -31.48
C TRP A 235 15.17 1.21 -32.26
N ASP A 236 14.38 0.48 -33.06
CA ASP A 236 14.83 -0.66 -33.88
C ASP A 236 15.79 -0.22 -34.99
N ASP A 237 15.42 0.79 -35.79
CA ASP A 237 16.28 1.42 -36.78
C ASP A 237 17.55 2.00 -36.12
N LYS A 238 17.44 2.60 -34.92
CA LYS A 238 18.58 3.19 -34.23
C LYS A 238 19.59 2.14 -33.76
N TYR A 239 19.15 1.05 -33.13
CA TYR A 239 20.04 -0.02 -32.71
C TYR A 239 20.75 -0.66 -33.91
N GLN A 240 20.02 -0.90 -35.00
CA GLN A 240 20.60 -1.42 -36.23
C GLN A 240 21.60 -0.44 -36.87
N ALA A 241 21.32 0.87 -36.86
CA ALA A 241 22.24 1.92 -37.34
C ALA A 241 23.50 2.09 -36.47
N LEU A 242 23.44 1.73 -35.18
CA LEU A 242 24.59 1.68 -34.27
C LEU A 242 25.36 0.35 -34.33
N GLY A 243 24.94 -0.58 -35.19
CA GLY A 243 25.60 -1.84 -35.49
C GLY A 243 25.18 -3.02 -34.62
N ALA A 244 24.10 -2.92 -33.84
CA ALA A 244 23.57 -4.04 -33.07
C ALA A 244 22.97 -5.11 -34.00
N ASN A 245 23.03 -6.37 -33.54
CA ASN A 245 22.58 -7.54 -34.29
C ASN A 245 21.12 -7.85 -33.95
N LYS A 246 20.23 -7.84 -34.94
CA LYS A 246 18.80 -8.14 -34.75
C LYS A 246 18.60 -9.66 -34.68
N VAL A 247 18.12 -10.19 -33.55
CA VAL A 247 17.89 -11.64 -33.35
C VAL A 247 16.48 -12.09 -33.75
N HIS A 248 15.53 -11.17 -33.73
CA HIS A 248 14.15 -11.35 -34.19
C HIS A 248 13.61 -9.98 -34.61
N ASP A 249 12.77 -9.97 -35.64
CA ASP A 249 12.17 -8.75 -36.18
C ASP A 249 11.30 -8.02 -35.13
N ILE A 250 11.10 -6.73 -35.35
CA ILE A 250 10.27 -5.89 -34.48
C ILE A 250 8.81 -6.35 -34.52
N GLN A 251 8.25 -6.65 -33.35
CA GLN A 251 6.81 -6.86 -33.21
C GLN A 251 6.10 -5.52 -33.03
N LEU A 252 5.10 -5.27 -33.88
CA LEU A 252 4.19 -4.14 -33.73
C LEU A 252 2.91 -4.64 -33.04
N CYS A 253 2.52 -4.01 -31.94
CA CYS A 253 1.33 -4.32 -31.16
C CYS A 253 0.33 -3.17 -31.24
N ASP A 254 -0.93 -3.48 -31.49
CA ASP A 254 -2.04 -2.54 -31.46
C ASP A 254 -2.63 -2.44 -30.03
N VAL A 255 -3.79 -1.79 -29.88
CA VAL A 255 -4.50 -1.62 -28.59
C VAL A 255 -4.67 -2.94 -27.80
N ASP A 256 -4.90 -4.06 -28.49
CA ASP A 256 -4.83 -5.42 -27.93
C ASP A 256 -3.41 -5.97 -28.07
N TYR A 257 -2.53 -5.59 -27.15
CA TYR A 257 -1.09 -5.81 -27.25
C TYR A 257 -0.62 -7.16 -26.70
N GLU A 258 -1.40 -7.86 -25.88
CA GLU A 258 -0.95 -9.11 -25.24
C GLU A 258 -0.83 -10.29 -26.22
N PRO A 259 -1.78 -10.56 -27.14
CA PRO A 259 -1.62 -11.62 -28.14
C PRO A 259 -0.39 -11.46 -29.07
N PRO A 260 -0.10 -10.29 -29.68
CA PRO A 260 1.11 -10.12 -30.48
C PRO A 260 2.39 -10.13 -29.64
N TRP A 261 2.38 -9.62 -28.41
CA TRP A 261 3.53 -9.75 -27.49
C TRP A 261 3.82 -11.23 -27.15
N ALA A 262 2.78 -12.05 -26.95
CA ALA A 262 2.93 -13.47 -26.63
C ALA A 262 3.60 -14.26 -27.77
N LEU A 263 3.33 -13.92 -29.02
CA LEU A 263 4.04 -14.48 -30.18
C LEU A 263 5.50 -14.04 -30.22
N TRP A 264 5.76 -12.75 -30.06
CA TRP A 264 7.11 -12.18 -30.07
C TRP A 264 7.99 -12.72 -28.95
N VAL A 265 7.48 -12.83 -27.71
CA VAL A 265 8.28 -13.27 -26.56
C VAL A 265 8.69 -14.75 -26.69
N ALA A 266 7.80 -15.59 -27.23
CA ALA A 266 8.07 -17.00 -27.52
C ALA A 266 9.11 -17.20 -28.64
N GLU A 267 9.21 -16.27 -29.61
CA GLU A 267 10.23 -16.31 -30.65
C GLU A 267 11.53 -15.59 -30.28
N ALA A 268 11.48 -14.49 -29.52
CA ALA A 268 12.63 -13.67 -29.19
C ALA A 268 13.50 -14.26 -28.07
N LEU A 269 12.89 -14.84 -27.02
CA LEU A 269 13.63 -15.34 -25.87
C LEU A 269 14.55 -16.53 -26.20
N PRO A 270 14.13 -17.59 -26.93
CA PRO A 270 15.04 -18.67 -27.29
C PRO A 270 16.21 -18.17 -28.15
N LYS A 271 15.94 -17.25 -29.09
CA LYS A 271 16.96 -16.70 -30.00
C LYS A 271 17.98 -15.85 -29.25
N ILE A 272 17.56 -14.99 -28.31
CA ILE A 272 18.49 -14.18 -27.51
C ILE A 272 19.20 -15.01 -26.42
N ALA A 273 18.63 -16.15 -26.01
CA ALA A 273 19.29 -17.13 -25.14
C ALA A 273 20.41 -17.89 -25.86
N CYS A 274 20.34 -18.05 -27.18
CA CYS A 274 21.40 -18.60 -28.03
C CYS A 274 22.61 -17.67 -28.27
N VAL A 275 22.64 -16.47 -27.69
CA VAL A 275 23.86 -15.67 -27.60
C VAL A 275 24.80 -16.29 -26.57
N ASP A 276 26.10 -16.39 -26.86
CA ASP A 276 27.11 -16.88 -25.92
C ASP A 276 27.75 -15.76 -25.09
N SER A 277 28.59 -16.13 -24.13
CA SER A 277 29.27 -15.18 -23.25
C SER A 277 30.33 -14.31 -23.96
N SER A 278 30.67 -14.59 -25.22
CA SER A 278 31.50 -13.74 -26.10
C SER A 278 30.70 -12.69 -26.87
N GLY A 279 29.38 -12.86 -26.99
CA GLY A 279 28.53 -12.04 -27.85
C GLY A 279 28.37 -12.60 -29.27
N THR A 280 28.55 -13.91 -29.47
CA THR A 280 28.26 -14.59 -30.74
C THR A 280 26.91 -15.33 -30.65
N LEU A 281 26.11 -15.30 -31.72
CA LEU A 281 24.81 -15.97 -31.77
C LEU A 281 24.95 -17.39 -32.37
N GLN A 282 24.67 -18.41 -31.57
CA GLN A 282 24.80 -19.83 -31.92
C GLN A 282 23.43 -20.39 -32.37
N ILE A 283 23.03 -20.10 -33.61
CA ILE A 283 21.67 -20.41 -34.12
C ILE A 283 21.41 -21.93 -34.18
N GLU A 284 22.44 -22.74 -34.38
CA GLU A 284 22.38 -24.21 -34.42
C GLU A 284 21.87 -24.84 -33.11
N LEU A 285 21.91 -24.11 -31.98
CA LEU A 285 21.43 -24.57 -30.68
C LEU A 285 19.97 -24.15 -30.37
N LEU A 286 19.30 -23.45 -31.29
CA LEU A 286 17.95 -22.91 -31.08
C LEU A 286 16.91 -23.97 -30.69
N ASP A 287 16.82 -25.08 -31.42
CA ASP A 287 15.86 -26.15 -31.13
C ASP A 287 16.12 -26.78 -29.74
N GLN A 288 17.39 -26.85 -29.32
CA GLN A 288 17.78 -27.37 -28.00
C GLN A 288 17.43 -26.37 -26.89
N MET A 289 17.56 -25.06 -27.15
CA MET A 289 17.18 -23.99 -26.22
C MET A 289 15.66 -23.87 -26.06
N ILE A 290 14.89 -24.07 -27.13
CA ILE A 290 13.42 -24.16 -27.08
C ILE A 290 13.00 -25.34 -26.19
N ALA A 291 13.57 -26.53 -26.41
CA ALA A 291 13.28 -27.72 -25.61
C ALA A 291 13.73 -27.60 -24.14
N TYR A 292 14.75 -26.77 -23.84
CA TYR A 292 15.16 -26.45 -22.47
C TYR A 292 14.12 -25.58 -21.76
N GLY A 293 13.76 -24.43 -22.34
CA GLY A 293 12.79 -23.50 -21.74
C GLY A 293 11.34 -24.01 -21.72
N SER A 294 11.03 -25.11 -22.40
CA SER A 294 9.75 -25.83 -22.30
C SER A 294 9.79 -27.05 -21.37
N SER A 295 10.82 -27.17 -20.51
CA SER A 295 11.01 -28.33 -19.62
C SER A 295 10.97 -28.01 -18.12
N SER A 296 10.82 -26.73 -17.76
CA SER A 296 10.39 -26.28 -16.45
C SER A 296 8.87 -26.49 -16.30
N ASP A 297 8.45 -27.20 -15.25
CA ASP A 297 7.03 -27.35 -14.91
C ASP A 297 6.36 -25.98 -14.67
N GLU A 298 5.08 -25.84 -15.05
CA GLU A 298 4.35 -24.57 -15.11
C GLU A 298 3.91 -24.00 -13.73
N ASP A 299 4.86 -23.80 -12.80
CA ASP A 299 4.65 -22.96 -11.61
C ASP A 299 4.67 -21.45 -11.98
N VAL A 300 3.74 -21.05 -12.88
CA VAL A 300 3.52 -19.65 -13.23
C VAL A 300 2.85 -18.94 -12.05
N VAL A 301 3.68 -18.47 -11.12
CA VAL A 301 3.23 -17.76 -9.90
C VAL A 301 2.42 -16.53 -10.28
N SER A 302 1.10 -16.66 -10.11
CA SER A 302 0.11 -15.63 -10.41
C SER A 302 0.40 -14.34 -9.65
N GLY A 303 0.42 -13.23 -10.38
CA GLY A 303 0.00 -11.93 -9.86
C GLY A 303 0.89 -11.17 -8.87
N ASP A 304 1.94 -11.77 -8.29
CA ASP A 304 2.79 -11.02 -7.35
C ASP A 304 3.92 -10.20 -8.02
N TYR A 305 4.02 -8.96 -7.54
CA TYR A 305 4.94 -7.92 -8.00
C TYR A 305 6.28 -8.05 -7.26
N ALA A 306 7.27 -8.66 -7.91
CA ALA A 306 8.63 -8.76 -7.38
C ALA A 306 9.43 -7.52 -7.82
N PRO A 307 9.60 -6.47 -6.98
CA PRO A 307 10.30 -5.27 -7.38
C PRO A 307 11.76 -5.59 -7.72
N GLY A 308 12.26 -5.03 -8.83
CA GLY A 308 13.61 -5.27 -9.30
C GLY A 308 14.66 -5.00 -8.21
N ILE A 309 15.67 -5.88 -8.11
CA ILE A 309 16.70 -5.81 -7.06
C ILE A 309 17.64 -4.63 -7.36
N VAL A 310 17.23 -3.43 -6.92
CA VAL A 310 18.03 -2.20 -7.00
C VAL A 310 19.23 -2.34 -6.06
N ASN A 311 20.34 -2.86 -6.60
CA ASN A 311 21.58 -3.08 -5.87
C ASN A 311 22.34 -1.77 -5.64
N LYS A 312 21.89 -0.98 -4.66
CA LYS A 312 22.55 0.24 -4.19
C LYS A 312 23.54 -0.06 -3.07
N THR A 313 24.58 0.78 -2.99
CA THR A 313 25.69 0.68 -2.02
C THR A 313 25.24 0.32 -0.62
N GLU A 314 25.91 -0.66 0.01
CA GLU A 314 25.68 -0.99 1.42
C GLU A 314 25.94 0.22 2.32
N LEU A 315 24.98 0.47 3.21
CA LEU A 315 25.05 1.50 4.23
C LEU A 315 25.22 0.82 5.60
N THR A 316 26.37 1.02 6.24
CA THR A 316 26.58 0.59 7.63
C THR A 316 25.97 1.63 8.58
N VAL A 317 25.01 1.20 9.38
CA VAL A 317 24.24 2.05 10.30
C VAL A 317 24.43 1.58 11.75
N THR A 318 24.58 2.53 12.67
CA THR A 318 24.45 2.27 14.11
C THR A 318 23.01 2.52 14.55
N LEU A 319 22.36 1.47 15.05
CA LEU A 319 20.94 1.41 15.36
C LEU A 319 20.73 1.35 16.89
N GLU A 320 20.07 2.38 17.44
CA GLU A 320 19.68 2.47 18.85
C GLU A 320 18.20 2.11 18.99
N ILE A 321 17.88 0.91 19.53
CA ILE A 321 16.50 0.38 19.61
C ILE A 321 15.98 0.49 21.04
N PHE A 322 14.79 1.05 21.23
CA PHE A 322 14.05 0.96 22.49
C PHE A 322 13.59 -0.48 22.77
N ARG A 323 13.91 -1.00 23.96
CA ARG A 323 13.47 -2.32 24.44
C ARG A 323 12.51 -2.19 25.60
N TYR A 324 11.53 -3.09 25.68
CA TYR A 324 10.64 -3.19 26.84
C TYR A 324 10.20 -4.63 27.09
N CYS A 325 10.52 -5.14 28.28
CA CYS A 325 10.15 -6.48 28.72
C CYS A 325 8.95 -6.41 29.68
N PRO A 326 7.72 -6.75 29.24
CA PRO A 326 6.53 -6.65 30.10
C PRO A 326 6.61 -7.54 31.35
N THR A 327 7.25 -8.71 31.25
CA THR A 327 7.42 -9.65 32.37
C THR A 327 8.31 -9.10 33.49
N ALA A 328 9.31 -8.27 33.14
CA ALA A 328 10.16 -7.57 34.11
C ALA A 328 9.60 -6.18 34.48
N SER A 329 8.74 -5.60 33.63
CA SER A 329 8.34 -4.19 33.65
C SER A 329 9.53 -3.21 33.53
N GLU A 330 10.60 -3.64 32.84
CA GLU A 330 11.82 -2.87 32.63
C GLU A 330 11.94 -2.40 31.16
N SER A 331 12.39 -1.15 30.98
CA SER A 331 12.65 -0.53 29.67
C SER A 331 14.13 -0.18 29.51
N GLY A 332 14.70 -0.46 28.33
CA GLY A 332 16.12 -0.28 28.05
C GLY A 332 16.39 0.20 26.62
N TRP A 333 17.68 0.23 26.27
CA TRP A 333 18.18 0.60 24.95
C TRP A 333 19.24 -0.39 24.52
N ASP A 334 19.02 -1.03 23.37
CA ASP A 334 20.04 -1.82 22.70
C ASP A 334 20.75 -0.98 21.65
N THR A 335 21.99 -1.32 21.34
CA THR A 335 22.74 -0.74 20.22
C THR A 335 23.27 -1.86 19.33
N VAL A 336 22.81 -1.89 18.09
CA VAL A 336 23.18 -2.88 17.08
C VAL A 336 23.86 -2.14 15.92
N VAL A 337 24.82 -2.79 15.25
CA VAL A 337 25.40 -2.29 14.00
C VAL A 337 25.00 -3.24 12.89
N CYS A 338 24.46 -2.71 11.80
CA CYS A 338 24.01 -3.49 10.65
C CYS A 338 24.46 -2.81 9.35
N SER A 339 24.86 -3.61 8.36
CA SER A 339 25.09 -3.18 6.97
C SER A 339 23.96 -3.70 6.10
N LEU A 340 23.29 -2.82 5.37
CA LEU A 340 22.12 -3.11 4.55
C LEU A 340 22.15 -2.24 3.28
N PRO A 341 21.50 -2.66 2.17
CA PRO A 341 21.35 -1.80 0.98
C PRO A 341 20.69 -0.46 1.33
N ALA A 342 21.19 0.64 0.78
CA ALA A 342 20.70 1.99 1.11
C ALA A 342 19.22 2.25 0.74
N ASN A 343 18.62 1.38 -0.09
CA ASN A 343 17.22 1.37 -0.50
C ASN A 343 16.31 0.44 0.33
N ALA A 344 16.86 -0.39 1.22
CA ALA A 344 16.04 -1.26 2.05
C ALA A 344 15.16 -0.43 3.01
N SER A 345 14.02 -0.99 3.39
CA SER A 345 13.08 -0.35 4.32
C SER A 345 13.57 -0.45 5.76
N LEU A 346 13.00 0.38 6.63
CA LEU A 346 13.20 0.28 8.07
C LEU A 346 12.66 -1.06 8.62
N GLN A 347 11.62 -1.62 7.99
CA GLN A 347 11.12 -2.96 8.27
C GLN A 347 12.17 -4.03 7.95
N ASP A 348 12.84 -3.97 6.80
CA ASP A 348 13.89 -4.93 6.43
C ASP A 348 15.06 -4.87 7.42
N MET A 349 15.41 -3.67 7.91
CA MET A 349 16.37 -3.51 8.99
C MET A 349 15.92 -4.19 10.29
N LEU A 350 14.67 -4.00 10.70
CA LEU A 350 14.12 -4.64 11.90
C LEU A 350 13.99 -6.16 11.76
N MET A 351 13.66 -6.66 10.57
CA MET A 351 13.64 -8.08 10.23
C MET A 351 15.05 -8.69 10.22
N ALA A 352 16.03 -8.02 9.62
CA ALA A 352 17.42 -8.48 9.60
C ALA A 352 18.01 -8.55 11.02
N VAL A 353 17.74 -7.55 11.88
CA VAL A 353 18.13 -7.59 13.29
C VAL A 353 17.40 -8.72 14.04
N LYS A 354 16.10 -8.91 13.80
CA LYS A 354 15.34 -9.99 14.44
C LYS A 354 15.86 -11.38 14.03
N ASN A 355 16.13 -11.59 12.76
CA ASN A 355 16.50 -12.91 12.24
C ASN A 355 17.97 -13.26 12.53
N ASN A 356 18.88 -12.27 12.48
CA ASN A 356 20.33 -12.51 12.55
C ASN A 356 21.00 -12.08 13.86
N VAL A 357 20.32 -11.32 14.74
CA VAL A 357 20.92 -10.75 15.97
C VAL A 357 20.10 -11.06 17.24
N ASP A 358 18.80 -10.75 17.26
CA ASP A 358 17.91 -11.05 18.39
C ASP A 358 16.48 -11.40 17.96
N GLY A 359 16.17 -12.69 17.93
CA GLY A 359 14.82 -13.20 17.64
C GLY A 359 13.73 -12.72 18.62
N SER A 360 14.10 -12.22 19.80
CA SER A 360 13.15 -11.70 20.79
C SER A 360 12.64 -10.28 20.48
N LEU A 361 13.27 -9.55 19.54
CA LEU A 361 12.84 -8.23 19.10
C LEU A 361 11.40 -8.26 18.57
N THR A 362 10.56 -7.34 19.06
CA THR A 362 9.12 -7.32 18.78
C THR A 362 8.65 -5.98 18.19
N PHE A 363 8.08 -6.05 16.99
CA PHE A 363 7.50 -4.92 16.25
C PHE A 363 6.33 -5.43 15.39
N ARG A 364 5.57 -4.51 14.77
CA ARG A 364 4.53 -4.88 13.78
C ARG A 364 5.11 -4.71 12.39
N ALA A 365 5.10 -5.78 11.60
CA ALA A 365 5.40 -5.73 10.18
C ALA A 365 4.16 -5.33 9.36
N GLY A 366 4.39 -4.85 8.16
CA GLY A 366 3.41 -4.54 7.12
C GLY A 366 3.76 -5.19 5.78
N ASP A 367 2.94 -4.88 4.79
CA ASP A 367 3.01 -5.30 3.38
C ASP A 367 4.06 -4.55 2.54
N GLY A 368 4.60 -3.43 3.02
CA GLY A 368 5.57 -2.60 2.27
C GLY A 368 4.95 -1.36 1.65
N THR A 369 3.62 -1.28 1.53
CA THR A 369 2.93 -0.17 0.85
C THR A 369 2.69 1.04 1.78
N GLY A 370 2.78 0.82 3.09
CA GLY A 370 2.44 1.78 4.15
C GLY A 370 1.29 1.27 5.02
N SER A 371 1.39 0.02 5.46
CA SER A 371 0.45 -0.65 6.34
C SER A 371 0.05 0.20 7.56
N PRO A 372 -1.24 0.44 7.83
CA PRO A 372 -1.68 1.41 8.85
C PRO A 372 -1.18 1.18 10.28
N THR A 373 -0.63 0.00 10.60
CA THR A 373 -0.18 -0.37 11.96
C THR A 373 1.34 -0.53 12.12
N SER A 374 2.13 -0.41 11.05
CA SER A 374 3.61 -0.50 11.03
C SER A 374 4.33 0.74 11.60
N GLY A 375 3.56 1.70 12.11
CA GLY A 375 4.07 2.99 12.58
C GLY A 375 5.10 2.85 13.71
N VAL A 376 6.19 3.60 13.60
CA VAL A 376 7.25 3.74 14.60
C VAL A 376 7.75 5.18 14.64
N ARG A 377 8.58 5.51 15.63
CA ARG A 377 9.20 6.83 15.75
C ARG A 377 10.71 6.72 15.51
N VAL A 378 11.24 7.44 14.52
CA VAL A 378 12.64 7.37 14.09
C VAL A 378 13.30 8.74 14.13
N ASN A 379 14.39 8.87 14.88
CA ASN A 379 15.11 10.14 15.05
C ASN A 379 14.17 11.32 15.41
N GLY A 380 13.11 11.02 16.19
CA GLY A 380 12.05 11.94 16.61
C GLY A 380 10.87 12.13 15.64
N ARG A 381 11.02 11.76 14.36
CA ARG A 381 9.95 11.76 13.34
C ARG A 381 9.01 10.56 13.53
N LEU A 382 7.76 10.67 13.11
CA LEU A 382 6.80 9.56 13.05
C LEU A 382 6.73 9.06 11.60
N VAL A 383 6.88 7.75 11.38
CA VAL A 383 6.98 7.12 10.05
C VAL A 383 6.35 5.72 10.07
N LEU A 384 6.05 5.16 8.89
CA LEU A 384 5.61 3.76 8.72
C LEU A 384 6.84 2.90 8.40
N ALA A 385 7.13 1.86 9.17
CA ALA A 385 8.40 1.13 9.05
C ALA A 385 8.58 0.43 7.69
N ASP A 386 7.48 -0.03 7.10
CA ASP A 386 7.44 -0.79 5.86
C ASP A 386 7.64 0.09 4.62
N SER A 387 7.05 1.28 4.57
CA SER A 387 7.18 2.20 3.42
C SER A 387 8.27 3.27 3.56
N THR A 388 9.18 3.18 4.54
CA THR A 388 10.21 4.22 4.79
C THR A 388 11.60 3.67 4.58
N ILE A 389 12.36 4.30 3.69
CA ILE A 389 13.71 3.86 3.30
C ILE A 389 14.75 4.35 4.31
N ILE A 390 15.71 3.49 4.66
CA ILE A 390 16.76 3.75 5.66
C ILE A 390 17.53 5.05 5.37
N SER A 391 17.87 5.31 4.10
CA SER A 391 18.66 6.48 3.68
C SER A 391 17.94 7.83 3.83
N GLU A 392 16.61 7.86 4.00
CA GLU A 392 15.85 9.11 4.25
C GLU A 392 15.82 9.53 5.74
N VAL A 393 16.06 8.56 6.64
CA VAL A 393 15.92 8.71 8.08
C VAL A 393 17.25 8.64 8.84
N VAL A 394 18.32 8.13 8.22
CA VAL A 394 19.67 8.08 8.79
C VAL A 394 20.18 9.49 9.13
N SER A 395 20.76 9.65 10.32
CA SER A 395 21.44 10.90 10.71
C SER A 395 22.80 11.02 10.02
N ALA A 396 23.31 12.25 9.86
CA ALA A 396 24.62 12.51 9.24
C ALA A 396 25.78 11.74 9.93
N ASP A 397 25.65 11.41 11.22
CA ASP A 397 26.60 10.61 12.00
C ASP A 397 26.45 9.08 11.80
N GLY A 398 25.67 8.62 10.80
CA GLY A 398 25.41 7.19 10.55
C GLY A 398 24.50 6.52 11.58
N ARG A 399 23.69 7.31 12.31
CA ARG A 399 22.83 6.82 13.42
C ARG A 399 21.34 6.82 13.11
N ILE A 400 20.66 5.78 13.57
CA ILE A 400 19.20 5.66 13.61
C ILE A 400 18.79 5.30 15.03
N LYS A 401 17.90 6.09 15.62
CA LYS A 401 17.28 5.80 16.92
C LYS A 401 15.79 5.50 16.72
N ILE A 402 15.34 4.32 17.13
CA ILE A 402 13.94 3.87 16.97
C ILE A 402 13.24 3.78 18.34
N GLU A 403 12.07 4.39 18.40
CA GLU A 403 11.14 4.47 19.52
C GLU A 403 9.76 3.90 19.11
N PRO A 404 8.98 3.33 20.05
CA PRO A 404 7.56 3.03 19.82
C PRO A 404 6.76 4.30 19.58
N LEU A 405 5.53 4.16 19.05
CA LEU A 405 4.64 5.29 18.80
C LEU A 405 4.25 6.03 20.09
N SER A 406 4.21 7.36 20.00
CA SER A 406 3.67 8.24 21.03
C SER A 406 2.14 8.10 21.17
N GLY A 407 1.63 8.27 22.39
CA GLY A 407 0.20 8.25 22.69
C GLY A 407 -0.42 6.87 22.93
N TYR A 408 0.31 5.78 22.66
CA TYR A 408 -0.15 4.41 22.86
C TYR A 408 0.59 3.69 23.99
N PRO A 409 -0.05 2.74 24.72
CA PRO A 409 0.64 1.85 25.64
C PRO A 409 1.60 0.92 24.88
N VAL A 410 2.84 0.77 25.38
CA VAL A 410 3.80 -0.20 24.84
C VAL A 410 3.50 -1.59 25.42
N ILE A 411 3.37 -2.59 24.56
CA ILE A 411 3.18 -3.99 24.95
C ILE A 411 4.54 -4.66 25.16
N ARG A 412 5.43 -4.57 24.16
CA ARG A 412 6.78 -5.15 24.14
C ARG A 412 7.63 -4.47 23.07
N ASP A 413 8.85 -4.08 23.40
CA ASP A 413 9.80 -3.41 22.50
C ASP A 413 9.16 -2.24 21.72
N LEU A 414 8.99 -2.37 20.40
CA LEU A 414 8.38 -1.36 19.54
C LEU A 414 6.86 -1.54 19.35
N MET A 415 6.29 -2.68 19.78
CA MET A 415 4.89 -3.00 19.58
C MET A 415 3.99 -2.30 20.61
N VAL A 416 3.03 -1.53 20.10
CA VAL A 416 2.03 -0.78 20.89
C VAL A 416 0.62 -1.38 20.81
N ASP A 417 -0.21 -1.03 21.79
CA ASP A 417 -1.64 -1.35 21.85
C ASP A 417 -2.50 -0.28 21.18
N TYR A 418 -3.33 -0.69 20.21
CA TYR A 418 -4.30 0.16 19.52
C TYR A 418 -5.74 0.01 20.04
N SER A 419 -6.02 -0.89 21.00
CA SER A 419 -7.39 -1.18 21.48
C SER A 419 -8.15 0.08 21.90
N LYS A 420 -7.49 1.02 22.58
CA LYS A 420 -8.11 2.29 23.00
C LYS A 420 -8.54 3.18 21.83
N PHE A 421 -7.79 3.18 20.73
CA PHE A 421 -8.14 3.90 19.50
C PHE A 421 -9.31 3.22 18.78
N GLU A 422 -9.31 1.88 18.70
CA GLU A 422 -10.41 1.13 18.09
C GLU A 422 -11.71 1.23 18.89
N GLU A 423 -11.68 1.23 20.23
CA GLU A 423 -12.84 1.58 21.06
C GLU A 423 -13.41 2.96 20.70
N ASN A 424 -12.53 3.97 20.61
CA ASN A 424 -12.92 5.34 20.27
C ASN A 424 -13.46 5.42 18.82
N ARG A 425 -12.93 4.62 17.89
CA ARG A 425 -13.38 4.52 16.48
C ARG A 425 -14.75 3.82 16.38
N MET A 426 -14.97 2.71 17.08
CA MET A 426 -16.29 2.05 17.15
C MET A 426 -17.34 2.97 17.78
N LYS A 427 -16.99 3.68 18.86
CA LYS A 427 -17.83 4.72 19.48
C LYS A 427 -18.08 5.91 18.54
N ALA A 428 -17.12 6.26 17.69
CA ALA A 428 -17.23 7.31 16.68
C ALA A 428 -18.15 6.98 15.51
N LYS A 429 -18.36 5.69 15.22
CA LYS A 429 -19.20 5.16 14.14
C LYS A 429 -18.88 5.69 12.72
N PRO A 430 -17.61 5.81 12.27
CA PRO A 430 -17.22 6.53 11.04
C PRO A 430 -17.55 5.82 9.70
N TRP A 431 -18.56 4.95 9.68
CA TRP A 431 -19.09 4.35 8.47
C TRP A 431 -20.07 5.29 7.74
N MET A 432 -20.48 4.95 6.52
CA MET A 432 -21.52 5.67 5.79
C MET A 432 -22.91 5.41 6.40
N THR A 433 -23.82 6.39 6.34
CA THR A 433 -25.25 6.18 6.65
C THR A 433 -26.11 7.13 5.80
N SER A 434 -26.54 6.62 4.65
CA SER A 434 -27.41 7.25 3.67
C SER A 434 -28.90 7.27 4.08
N SER A 435 -29.73 7.92 3.28
CA SER A 435 -31.19 7.92 3.37
C SER A 435 -31.78 8.24 1.97
N PRO A 436 -32.54 7.37 1.30
CA PRO A 436 -33.01 6.03 1.71
C PRO A 436 -31.90 5.01 2.02
N ARG A 437 -32.30 3.86 2.57
CA ARG A 437 -31.40 2.90 3.24
C ARG A 437 -31.46 1.47 2.66
N GLU A 438 -31.85 1.36 1.39
CA GLU A 438 -32.12 0.07 0.73
C GLU A 438 -31.43 0.04 -0.64
N GLY A 439 -30.73 -1.06 -0.92
CA GLY A 439 -30.10 -1.36 -2.21
C GLY A 439 -28.78 -0.62 -2.51
N ALA A 440 -28.06 -1.13 -3.52
CA ALA A 440 -27.12 -0.33 -4.32
C ALA A 440 -27.87 0.66 -5.24
N TYR A 441 -29.16 0.40 -5.49
CA TYR A 441 -30.08 1.21 -6.29
C TYR A 441 -31.29 1.61 -5.46
N LEU A 442 -31.75 2.84 -5.65
CA LEU A 442 -33.03 3.34 -5.16
C LEU A 442 -34.19 2.57 -5.84
N ILE A 443 -35.39 2.69 -5.27
CA ILE A 443 -36.64 2.07 -5.78
C ILE A 443 -36.96 2.46 -7.25
N ASN A 444 -36.34 3.53 -7.78
CA ASN A 444 -36.47 3.97 -9.17
C ASN A 444 -35.31 3.52 -10.09
N GLY A 445 -34.43 2.62 -9.65
CA GLY A 445 -33.31 2.09 -10.43
C GLY A 445 -32.06 2.98 -10.49
N MET A 446 -32.07 4.19 -9.93
CA MET A 446 -30.86 5.03 -9.86
C MET A 446 -29.92 4.56 -8.74
N ALA A 447 -28.61 4.60 -8.98
CA ALA A 447 -27.61 4.24 -7.97
C ALA A 447 -27.72 5.11 -6.69
N VAL A 448 -27.56 4.50 -5.52
CA VAL A 448 -27.64 5.18 -4.22
C VAL A 448 -26.39 6.02 -4.00
N GLY A 449 -26.56 7.34 -3.95
CA GLY A 449 -25.47 8.26 -3.59
C GLY A 449 -24.48 8.52 -4.72
N VAL A 450 -24.98 8.79 -5.93
CA VAL A 450 -24.20 9.47 -6.98
C VAL A 450 -23.58 10.76 -6.41
N MET A 451 -22.33 11.05 -6.78
CA MET A 451 -21.58 12.22 -6.34
C MET A 451 -20.89 12.85 -7.55
N GLU A 452 -20.85 14.18 -7.61
CA GLU A 452 -20.09 14.89 -8.63
C GLU A 452 -18.58 14.65 -8.48
N SER A 453 -17.87 14.52 -9.61
CA SER A 453 -16.44 14.20 -9.61
C SER A 453 -15.60 15.22 -8.82
N GLU A 454 -15.97 16.51 -8.89
CA GLU A 454 -15.30 17.58 -8.13
C GLU A 454 -15.39 17.36 -6.61
N ASP A 455 -16.53 16.90 -6.10
CA ASP A 455 -16.71 16.64 -4.66
C ASP A 455 -16.09 15.30 -4.23
N ALA A 456 -16.05 14.31 -5.12
CA ALA A 456 -15.33 13.06 -4.88
C ALA A 456 -13.82 13.31 -4.74
N VAL A 457 -13.22 14.10 -5.64
CA VAL A 457 -11.79 14.47 -5.56
C VAL A 457 -11.48 15.24 -4.27
N LYS A 458 -12.31 16.22 -3.88
CA LYS A 458 -12.15 16.93 -2.58
C LYS A 458 -12.22 15.97 -1.39
N LEU A 459 -13.18 15.05 -1.39
CA LEU A 459 -13.38 14.09 -0.30
C LEU A 459 -12.23 13.08 -0.20
N HIS A 460 -11.69 12.64 -1.34
CA HIS A 460 -10.51 11.78 -1.40
C HIS A 460 -9.27 12.53 -0.89
N ALA A 461 -9.00 13.76 -1.36
CA ALA A 461 -7.88 14.58 -0.88
C ALA A 461 -7.98 14.92 0.63
N ALA A 462 -9.19 15.10 1.17
CA ALA A 462 -9.40 15.26 2.61
C ALA A 462 -9.21 13.96 3.42
N SER A 463 -9.19 12.81 2.75
CA SER A 463 -9.02 11.47 3.32
C SER A 463 -7.64 10.85 3.02
N ASP A 464 -6.77 11.59 2.32
CA ASP A 464 -5.43 11.17 1.91
C ASP A 464 -4.45 11.16 3.10
N VAL A 465 -4.50 10.05 3.84
CA VAL A 465 -3.71 9.72 5.03
C VAL A 465 -3.57 8.19 5.06
N LYS A 466 -2.35 7.65 5.01
CA LYS A 466 -2.10 6.19 5.04
C LYS A 466 -2.51 5.57 6.38
N SER A 467 -2.26 6.26 7.50
CA SER A 467 -2.56 5.75 8.84
C SER A 467 -3.21 6.77 9.77
N TYR A 468 -4.46 6.50 10.15
CA TYR A 468 -5.15 7.25 11.20
C TYR A 468 -4.56 7.01 12.59
N GLN A 469 -3.89 5.87 12.81
CA GLN A 469 -3.15 5.52 14.02
C GLN A 469 -1.83 6.30 14.11
N LEU A 470 -1.11 6.49 13.00
CA LEU A 470 0.05 7.37 12.94
C LEU A 470 -0.37 8.82 13.21
N VAL A 471 -1.44 9.31 12.58
CA VAL A 471 -2.02 10.64 12.87
C VAL A 471 -2.44 10.80 14.33
N HIS A 472 -2.96 9.76 14.98
CA HIS A 472 -3.23 9.77 16.43
C HIS A 472 -1.95 10.06 17.25
N SER A 473 -0.83 9.48 16.83
CA SER A 473 0.49 9.62 17.46
C SER A 473 1.13 11.01 17.27
N MET A 474 0.71 11.77 16.25
CA MET A 474 1.19 13.14 15.94
C MET A 474 0.64 14.22 16.90
N SER A 475 -0.34 13.87 17.73
CA SER A 475 -0.90 14.75 18.75
C SER A 475 -0.06 14.71 20.04
N ASP A 476 0.47 15.87 20.45
CA ASP A 476 1.05 16.02 21.78
C ASP A 476 -0.02 15.79 22.87
N THR A 477 -1.30 16.10 22.60
CA THR A 477 -2.41 16.04 23.56
C THR A 477 -2.76 14.61 23.97
N VAL A 478 -2.74 13.65 23.04
CA VAL A 478 -3.10 12.23 23.29
C VAL A 478 -2.25 11.63 24.42
N GLY A 479 -0.96 12.01 24.51
CA GLY A 479 -0.07 11.54 25.57
C GLY A 479 -0.38 12.08 26.98
N TYR A 480 -1.25 13.08 27.12
CA TYR A 480 -1.57 13.73 28.40
C TYR A 480 -3.06 13.67 28.81
N ASP A 481 -4.01 13.71 27.87
CA ASP A 481 -5.44 13.54 28.18
C ASP A 481 -6.01 12.21 27.70
N SER A 482 -6.10 11.23 28.61
CA SER A 482 -6.67 9.91 28.37
C SER A 482 -8.18 9.91 28.05
N LYS A 483 -8.85 11.07 28.04
CA LYS A 483 -10.25 11.23 27.63
C LYS A 483 -10.39 11.78 26.21
N TYR A 484 -9.34 12.34 25.62
CA TYR A 484 -9.36 12.85 24.26
C TYR A 484 -9.48 11.67 23.28
N GLU A 485 -10.40 11.74 22.33
CA GLU A 485 -10.65 10.63 21.39
C GLU A 485 -9.61 10.59 20.25
N GLY A 486 -8.88 11.69 20.04
CA GLY A 486 -7.69 11.77 19.18
C GLY A 486 -7.95 12.23 17.74
N PRO A 487 -6.93 12.79 17.06
CA PRO A 487 -7.10 13.45 15.77
C PRO A 487 -7.54 12.48 14.66
N GLY A 488 -6.94 11.28 14.59
CA GLY A 488 -7.27 10.28 13.58
C GLY A 488 -8.70 9.76 13.64
N VAL A 489 -9.34 9.78 14.82
CA VAL A 489 -10.77 9.41 14.99
C VAL A 489 -11.66 10.58 14.56
N HIS A 490 -11.27 11.81 14.86
CA HIS A 490 -12.02 13.01 14.47
C HIS A 490 -11.95 13.33 12.99
N LEU A 491 -10.83 13.09 12.32
CA LEU A 491 -10.69 13.24 10.87
C LEU A 491 -11.65 12.30 10.13
N GLN A 492 -11.72 11.01 10.54
CA GLN A 492 -12.70 10.06 9.99
C GLN A 492 -14.15 10.54 10.14
N ARG A 493 -14.53 11.10 11.31
CA ARG A 493 -15.86 11.70 11.50
C ARG A 493 -16.07 12.90 10.57
N TRP A 494 -15.08 13.77 10.42
CA TRP A 494 -15.20 14.96 9.57
C TRP A 494 -15.40 14.60 8.10
N ASN A 495 -14.65 13.62 7.61
CA ASN A 495 -14.78 13.18 6.21
C ASN A 495 -16.16 12.57 5.95
N ARG A 496 -16.78 11.90 6.94
CA ARG A 496 -18.20 11.47 6.87
C ARG A 496 -19.24 12.59 7.05
N VAL A 497 -18.86 13.75 7.60
CA VAL A 497 -19.71 14.96 7.58
C VAL A 497 -19.66 15.65 6.22
N ASN A 498 -18.48 15.69 5.60
CA ASN A 498 -18.25 16.29 4.29
C ASN A 498 -18.82 15.45 3.13
N ASP A 499 -18.82 14.11 3.25
CA ASP A 499 -19.37 13.21 2.23
C ASP A 499 -20.86 13.53 1.98
N PRO A 500 -21.26 13.97 0.77
CA PRO A 500 -22.63 14.39 0.49
C PRO A 500 -23.64 13.25 0.61
N ARG A 501 -23.18 11.98 0.48
CA ARG A 501 -24.02 10.77 0.57
C ARG A 501 -24.49 10.47 2.00
N SER A 502 -23.82 11.05 3.01
CA SER A 502 -24.24 10.95 4.41
C SER A 502 -25.55 11.71 4.65
N SER A 503 -26.51 11.06 5.30
CA SER A 503 -27.79 11.69 5.65
C SER A 503 -27.62 12.83 6.67
N GLU A 504 -28.41 13.91 6.55
CA GLU A 504 -28.27 15.09 7.41
C GLU A 504 -28.48 14.80 8.92
N LYS A 505 -29.35 13.83 9.24
CA LYS A 505 -29.53 13.33 10.62
C LYS A 505 -28.26 12.67 11.16
N TYR A 506 -27.50 11.99 10.30
CA TYR A 506 -26.23 11.38 10.65
C TYR A 506 -25.10 12.42 10.75
N LYS A 507 -24.96 13.30 9.75
CA LYS A 507 -24.00 14.44 9.78
C LYS A 507 -24.15 15.28 11.06
N SER A 508 -25.37 15.69 11.39
CA SER A 508 -25.66 16.45 12.63
C SER A 508 -25.34 15.70 13.92
N THR A 509 -25.49 14.36 13.93
CA THR A 509 -25.04 13.51 15.05
C THR A 509 -23.51 13.50 15.18
N LEU A 510 -22.77 13.36 14.07
CA LEU A 510 -21.31 13.44 14.07
C LEU A 510 -20.81 14.81 14.53
N ILE A 511 -21.38 15.91 14.02
CA ILE A 511 -21.06 17.29 14.44
C ILE A 511 -21.28 17.47 15.95
N ALA A 512 -22.36 16.93 16.51
CA ALA A 512 -22.60 16.97 17.95
C ALA A 512 -21.51 16.22 18.74
N THR A 513 -21.04 15.06 18.27
CA THR A 513 -19.93 14.34 18.93
C THR A 513 -18.58 15.07 18.80
N LEU A 514 -18.32 15.72 17.66
CA LEU A 514 -17.10 16.51 17.43
C LEU A 514 -17.06 17.79 18.29
N ASN A 515 -18.23 18.35 18.63
CA ASN A 515 -18.35 19.55 19.48
C ASN A 515 -18.24 19.26 21.00
N ASN A 516 -18.11 17.99 21.42
CA ASN A 516 -17.91 17.64 22.83
C ASN A 516 -16.52 18.03 23.33
N SER A 517 -16.33 18.04 24.66
CA SER A 517 -15.04 18.29 25.30
C SER A 517 -13.96 17.25 24.97
N THR A 518 -14.35 16.00 24.74
CA THR A 518 -13.48 14.92 24.23
C THR A 518 -13.37 14.90 22.71
N GLY A 519 -14.04 15.85 22.04
CA GLY A 519 -14.08 16.04 20.60
C GLY A 519 -12.93 16.91 20.08
N VAL A 520 -13.16 17.62 18.97
CA VAL A 520 -12.15 18.46 18.30
C VAL A 520 -11.59 19.57 19.20
N TRP A 521 -12.29 19.92 20.29
CA TRP A 521 -11.85 20.93 21.26
C TRP A 521 -10.84 20.42 22.30
N GLY A 522 -10.61 19.10 22.39
CA GLY A 522 -9.59 18.53 23.28
C GLY A 522 -8.16 18.86 22.81
N GLU A 523 -7.92 18.86 21.49
CA GLU A 523 -6.59 19.09 20.90
C GLU A 523 -6.00 20.47 21.24
N ALA A 524 -4.84 20.48 21.89
CA ALA A 524 -4.16 21.71 22.31
C ALA A 524 -3.51 22.47 21.13
N ASP A 525 -2.77 21.79 20.25
CA ASP A 525 -2.03 22.43 19.15
C ASP A 525 -2.09 21.63 17.84
N LEU A 526 -2.92 22.08 16.89
CA LEU A 526 -2.93 21.53 15.53
C LEU A 526 -1.60 21.73 14.80
N ALA A 527 -0.80 22.72 15.22
CA ALA A 527 0.53 22.93 14.67
C ALA A 527 1.57 21.92 15.18
N SER A 528 1.28 21.02 16.14
CA SER A 528 2.13 19.83 16.37
C SER A 528 1.94 18.86 15.20
N ILE A 529 0.69 18.51 14.93
CA ILE A 529 0.26 17.58 13.87
C ILE A 529 0.75 18.06 12.50
N SER A 530 0.57 19.34 12.19
CA SER A 530 0.97 19.97 10.91
C SER A 530 2.47 19.87 10.56
N ARG A 531 3.35 19.53 11.52
CA ARG A 531 4.80 19.34 11.27
C ARG A 531 5.13 18.00 10.61
N TYR A 532 4.22 17.01 10.69
CA TYR A 532 4.45 15.66 10.21
C TYR A 532 4.01 15.49 8.73
N GLY A 533 4.88 15.91 7.81
CA GLY A 533 4.77 15.57 6.38
C GLY A 533 3.62 16.26 5.63
N SER A 534 2.97 15.51 4.73
CA SER A 534 1.70 15.85 4.06
C SER A 534 0.51 15.46 4.93
N GLU A 535 0.46 14.21 5.39
CA GLU A 535 -0.63 13.63 6.20
C GLU A 535 -1.00 14.48 7.42
N GLY A 536 0.01 14.92 8.19
CA GLY A 536 -0.18 15.77 9.36
C GLY A 536 -0.75 17.15 9.01
N LYS A 537 -0.51 17.66 7.79
CA LYS A 537 -1.16 18.87 7.28
C LYS A 537 -2.61 18.59 6.86
N THR A 538 -2.88 17.50 6.14
CA THR A 538 -4.24 17.06 5.79
C THR A 538 -5.10 16.91 7.05
N ALA A 539 -4.58 16.22 8.07
CA ALA A 539 -5.24 16.06 9.36
C ALA A 539 -5.41 17.39 10.11
N SER A 540 -4.35 18.21 10.22
CA SER A 540 -4.40 19.54 10.84
C SER A 540 -5.46 20.44 10.18
N ASN A 541 -5.52 20.45 8.86
CA ASN A 541 -6.46 21.26 8.08
C ASN A 541 -7.89 20.77 8.33
N GLY A 542 -8.18 19.48 8.15
CA GLY A 542 -9.51 18.93 8.39
C GLY A 542 -10.02 19.21 9.82
N LEU A 543 -9.17 19.05 10.84
CA LEU A 543 -9.53 19.37 12.23
C LEU A 543 -9.74 20.88 12.48
N ASN A 544 -9.04 21.74 11.75
CA ASN A 544 -9.27 23.18 11.77
C ASN A 544 -10.59 23.55 11.08
N ASP A 545 -10.94 22.87 9.99
CA ASP A 545 -12.19 23.06 9.25
C ASP A 545 -13.41 22.65 10.08
N VAL A 546 -13.35 21.53 10.82
CA VAL A 546 -14.34 21.16 11.85
C VAL A 546 -14.57 22.32 12.82
N ARG A 547 -13.47 22.90 13.35
CA ARG A 547 -13.53 24.01 14.32
C ARG A 547 -14.17 25.26 13.71
N ALA A 548 -13.77 25.63 12.49
CA ALA A 548 -14.34 26.77 11.76
C ALA A 548 -15.84 26.57 11.47
N TYR A 549 -16.23 25.37 11.02
CA TYR A 549 -17.60 24.99 10.75
C TYR A 549 -18.50 25.08 12.00
N ILE A 550 -18.07 24.50 13.13
CA ILE A 550 -18.79 24.57 14.41
C ILE A 550 -18.88 26.03 14.91
N LEU A 551 -17.83 26.83 14.76
CA LEU A 551 -17.84 28.25 15.14
C LEU A 551 -18.83 29.06 14.29
N ASN A 552 -18.89 28.80 12.98
CA ASN A 552 -19.84 29.43 12.07
C ASN A 552 -21.29 29.03 12.41
N GLN A 553 -21.59 27.73 12.56
CA GLN A 553 -22.93 27.25 12.99
C GLN A 553 -23.36 27.91 14.32
N THR A 554 -22.49 27.91 15.32
CA THR A 554 -22.78 28.51 16.64
C THR A 554 -22.76 30.04 16.64
N ASN A 555 -22.50 30.71 15.51
CA ASN A 555 -22.36 32.16 15.40
C ASN A 555 -21.32 32.74 16.38
N TYR A 556 -20.24 31.98 16.61
CA TYR A 556 -19.16 32.28 17.56
C TYR A 556 -19.72 32.59 18.97
N ARG A 557 -20.64 31.75 19.44
CA ARG A 557 -21.15 31.72 20.82
C ARG A 557 -20.32 30.74 21.68
N GLY A 558 -20.60 30.66 22.98
CA GLY A 558 -19.89 29.75 23.90
C GLY A 558 -18.44 30.17 24.24
N PRO A 559 -17.63 29.28 24.84
CA PRO A 559 -16.24 29.58 25.22
C PRO A 559 -15.31 29.80 24.01
N HIS A 560 -15.26 28.86 23.07
CA HIS A 560 -14.35 28.92 21.91
C HIS A 560 -14.69 30.09 20.97
N GLY A 561 -15.97 30.40 20.76
CA GLY A 561 -16.40 31.59 20.02
C GLY A 561 -16.01 32.90 20.71
N ARG A 562 -15.99 32.95 22.05
CA ARG A 562 -15.43 34.08 22.81
C ARG A 562 -13.91 34.16 22.67
N LEU A 563 -13.18 33.04 22.64
CA LEU A 563 -11.73 33.01 22.45
C LEU A 563 -11.33 33.68 21.14
N VAL A 564 -11.94 33.28 20.02
CA VAL A 564 -11.68 33.86 18.70
C VAL A 564 -11.98 35.38 18.68
N LYS A 565 -13.13 35.80 19.22
CA LYS A 565 -13.54 37.21 19.27
C LYS A 565 -12.59 38.08 20.12
N TRP A 566 -12.20 37.62 21.31
CA TRP A 566 -11.31 38.38 22.19
C TRP A 566 -9.84 38.34 21.74
N TYR A 567 -9.40 37.26 21.09
CA TYR A 567 -8.11 37.19 20.39
C TYR A 567 -8.05 38.26 19.29
N GLY A 568 -9.01 38.23 18.35
CA GLY A 568 -9.08 39.20 17.25
C GLY A 568 -9.16 40.64 17.75
N ARG A 569 -9.93 40.89 18.82
CA ARG A 569 -10.01 42.20 19.47
C ARG A 569 -8.71 42.64 20.16
N SER A 570 -7.94 41.73 20.76
CA SER A 570 -6.60 42.02 21.28
C SER A 570 -5.67 42.52 20.17
N VAL A 571 -5.65 41.81 19.04
CA VAL A 571 -4.79 42.11 17.89
C VAL A 571 -5.25 43.40 17.20
N LYS A 572 -6.54 43.56 16.89
CA LYS A 572 -7.15 44.80 16.35
C LYS A 572 -6.80 46.04 17.19
N TRP A 573 -6.84 45.94 18.51
CA TRP A 573 -6.67 47.09 19.42
C TRP A 573 -5.23 47.42 19.80
N THR A 574 -4.26 46.51 19.63
CA THR A 574 -2.88 46.72 20.15
C THR A 574 -1.76 46.25 19.23
N GLY A 575 -2.06 45.52 18.15
CA GLY A 575 -1.06 44.81 17.35
C GLY A 575 -0.35 43.69 18.12
N LYS A 576 -0.85 43.29 19.29
CA LYS A 576 -0.26 42.28 20.18
C LYS A 576 -1.29 41.24 20.63
N LEU A 577 -0.79 40.05 20.93
CA LEU A 577 -1.53 39.05 21.70
C LEU A 577 -1.35 39.35 23.19
N ASN A 578 -2.44 39.52 23.94
CA ASN A 578 -2.41 39.81 25.37
C ASN A 578 -3.13 38.72 26.19
N GLU A 579 -2.44 37.59 26.37
CA GLU A 579 -2.95 36.41 27.08
C GLU A 579 -3.45 36.75 28.51
N THR A 580 -2.80 37.72 29.17
CA THR A 580 -3.12 38.16 30.55
C THR A 580 -4.54 38.70 30.72
N THR A 581 -5.16 39.20 29.64
CA THR A 581 -6.57 39.63 29.61
C THR A 581 -7.49 38.62 28.92
N LEU A 582 -6.94 37.80 28.02
CA LEU A 582 -7.70 36.91 27.15
C LEU A 582 -8.49 35.86 27.94
N TYR A 583 -7.85 35.09 28.83
CA TYR A 583 -8.54 34.04 29.60
C TYR A 583 -9.74 34.59 30.40
N ARG A 584 -9.58 35.79 30.98
CA ARG A 584 -10.61 36.45 31.78
C ARG A 584 -11.83 36.85 30.96
N GLN A 585 -11.59 37.35 29.75
CA GLN A 585 -12.62 37.74 28.79
C GLN A 585 -13.35 36.52 28.18
N VAL A 586 -12.64 35.40 28.04
CA VAL A 586 -13.16 34.13 27.50
C VAL A 586 -14.00 33.36 28.51
N LEU A 587 -13.59 33.29 29.78
CA LEU A 587 -14.39 32.66 30.84
C LEU A 587 -15.60 33.54 31.20
N GLY A 588 -15.39 34.84 31.38
CA GLY A 588 -16.38 35.76 31.92
C GLY A 588 -16.58 35.60 33.44
N PRO A 589 -17.42 36.43 34.09
CA PRO A 589 -17.48 36.53 35.55
C PRO A 589 -17.82 35.21 36.25
N VAL A 590 -18.74 34.41 35.70
CA VAL A 590 -19.14 33.12 36.30
C VAL A 590 -18.03 32.06 36.15
N GLY A 591 -17.43 31.92 34.96
CA GLY A 591 -16.37 30.94 34.71
C GLY A 591 -15.05 31.25 35.42
N LEU A 592 -14.87 32.49 35.89
CA LEU A 592 -13.77 32.88 36.78
C LEU A 592 -14.01 32.41 38.22
N ILE A 593 -15.26 32.42 38.71
CA ILE A 593 -15.58 32.02 40.08
C ILE A 593 -15.32 30.53 40.32
N SER A 594 -15.61 29.67 39.33
CA SER A 594 -15.22 28.25 39.41
C SER A 594 -13.69 28.09 39.39
N ASN A 595 -13.02 28.77 38.46
CA ASN A 595 -11.55 28.74 38.31
C ASN A 595 -10.76 29.30 39.51
N ILE A 596 -11.41 29.94 40.50
CA ILE A 596 -10.75 30.34 41.75
C ILE A 596 -10.17 29.11 42.48
N PHE A 597 -10.86 27.97 42.42
CA PHE A 597 -10.51 26.77 43.18
C PHE A 597 -9.58 25.80 42.43
N ASP A 598 -9.49 25.89 41.10
CA ASP A 598 -8.62 25.05 40.23
C ASP A 598 -7.12 25.42 40.29
N GLY A 599 -6.64 25.89 41.45
CA GLY A 599 -5.22 26.03 41.80
C GLY A 599 -4.45 27.19 41.13
N VAL A 600 -4.64 27.46 39.83
CA VAL A 600 -3.88 28.51 39.12
C VAL A 600 -4.27 29.90 39.60
N SER A 601 -5.58 30.19 39.62
CA SER A 601 -6.10 31.47 40.14
C SER A 601 -5.82 31.61 41.64
N ALA A 602 -5.95 30.53 42.42
CA ALA A 602 -5.57 30.52 43.84
C ALA A 602 -4.10 30.90 44.05
N ARG A 603 -3.16 30.36 43.24
CA ARG A 603 -1.73 30.74 43.31
C ARG A 603 -1.50 32.21 42.93
N MET A 604 -2.26 32.78 42.00
CA MET A 604 -2.18 34.22 41.67
C MET A 604 -2.76 35.12 42.78
N VAL A 605 -3.86 34.70 43.42
CA VAL A 605 -4.49 35.42 44.54
C VAL A 605 -3.65 35.35 45.81
N LEU A 606 -3.00 34.21 46.07
CA LEU A 606 -2.13 33.98 47.23
C LEU A 606 -0.66 34.39 46.98
N GLY A 607 -0.35 35.04 45.85
CA GLY A 607 0.97 35.60 45.53
C GLY A 607 2.08 34.60 45.18
N PHE A 608 1.80 33.29 45.13
CA PHE A 608 2.79 32.24 44.89
C PHE A 608 3.15 32.06 43.41
N THR A 609 3.92 32.99 42.83
CA THR A 609 4.73 32.72 41.62
C THR A 609 6.19 33.14 41.80
N ARG A 610 7.12 32.22 41.55
CA ARG A 610 8.56 32.38 41.84
C ARG A 610 9.34 33.12 40.73
N THR A 611 8.73 33.29 39.55
CA THR A 611 9.39 33.74 38.31
C THR A 611 8.57 34.78 37.51
N GLY A 612 7.54 35.38 38.11
CA GLY A 612 6.62 36.27 37.39
C GLY A 612 7.12 37.69 37.13
N GLY A 613 6.68 38.26 36.00
CA GLY A 613 7.00 39.62 35.55
C GLY A 613 6.00 40.69 36.02
N PRO A 614 6.10 41.94 35.52
CA PRO A 614 5.22 43.03 35.95
C PRO A 614 3.75 42.81 35.56
N PRO A 615 2.78 43.24 36.39
CA PRO A 615 1.36 42.98 36.21
C PRO A 615 0.69 43.84 35.12
N ILE A 616 1.31 44.97 34.74
CA ILE A 616 0.84 45.87 33.69
C ILE A 616 1.83 45.78 32.53
N ARG A 617 1.39 45.22 31.39
CA ARG A 617 2.21 45.02 30.16
C ARG A 617 1.69 45.78 28.92
N SER A 618 0.49 46.36 29.00
CA SER A 618 -0.16 47.13 27.93
C SER A 618 -1.24 48.05 28.50
N LEU A 619 -1.73 49.01 27.71
CA LEU A 619 -2.84 49.91 28.07
C LEU A 619 -4.14 49.16 28.40
N GLN A 620 -4.37 47.96 27.85
CA GLN A 620 -5.55 47.14 28.19
C GLN A 620 -5.57 46.70 29.66
N ALA A 621 -4.40 46.48 30.27
CA ALA A 621 -4.28 46.09 31.68
C ALA A 621 -4.58 47.25 32.66
N LEU A 622 -4.74 48.48 32.16
CA LEU A 622 -5.26 49.62 32.92
C LEU A 622 -6.79 49.73 32.84
N ILE A 623 -7.41 49.17 31.79
CA ILE A 623 -8.87 49.22 31.56
C ILE A 623 -9.59 48.07 32.29
N LEU A 624 -8.93 46.91 32.44
CA LEU A 624 -9.34 45.87 33.39
C LEU A 624 -8.15 45.53 34.31
N PRO A 625 -8.16 45.93 35.60
CA PRO A 625 -7.05 45.64 36.51
C PRO A 625 -6.93 44.12 36.74
N PRO A 626 -5.69 43.58 36.85
CA PRO A 626 -5.46 42.15 37.00
C PRO A 626 -6.07 41.59 38.30
N ALA A 627 -6.69 40.42 38.21
CA ALA A 627 -7.35 39.76 39.33
C ALA A 627 -6.36 38.96 40.19
N GLY A 628 -5.46 39.67 40.89
CA GLY A 628 -4.53 39.04 41.83
C GLY A 628 -3.51 40.03 42.39
N ILE A 629 -3.26 39.96 43.71
CA ILE A 629 -2.17 40.69 44.39
C ILE A 629 -0.91 39.81 44.27
N GLY A 630 -0.42 39.64 43.05
CA GLY A 630 0.63 38.68 42.76
C GLY A 630 1.35 38.94 41.44
N LYS A 631 2.58 38.44 41.35
CA LYS A 631 3.31 38.39 40.08
C LYS A 631 2.65 37.36 39.17
N ILE A 632 2.39 37.73 37.92
CA ILE A 632 1.83 36.82 36.90
C ILE A 632 2.99 36.04 36.26
N PRO A 633 2.86 34.73 35.95
CA PRO A 633 3.85 33.99 35.18
C PRO A 633 4.23 34.70 33.88
N ASN A 634 5.34 34.33 33.25
CA ASN A 634 5.77 34.94 31.98
C ASN A 634 4.94 34.47 30.78
N MET A 635 3.67 34.87 30.77
CA MET A 635 2.76 34.85 29.63
C MET A 635 3.31 35.72 28.49
N PHE A 636 3.04 35.33 27.25
CA PHE A 636 3.56 36.04 26.09
C PHE A 636 2.76 37.32 25.83
N ASN A 637 3.49 38.39 25.50
CA ASN A 637 2.93 39.67 25.05
C ASN A 637 3.71 40.14 23.81
N SER A 638 3.72 39.27 22.80
CA SER A 638 4.43 39.44 21.54
C SER A 638 3.66 40.36 20.59
N LYS A 639 4.38 41.06 19.72
CA LYS A 639 3.79 41.75 18.58
C LYS A 639 3.45 40.73 17.51
N VAL A 640 2.24 40.78 16.98
CA VAL A 640 1.81 39.89 15.89
C VAL A 640 2.55 40.28 14.61
N LYS A 641 3.32 39.34 14.03
CA LYS A 641 3.95 39.52 12.71
C LYS A 641 2.85 39.76 11.68
N ASN A 642 3.04 40.75 10.82
CA ASN A 642 2.06 41.18 9.81
C ASN A 642 0.64 41.43 10.36
N HIS A 643 0.51 42.01 11.57
CA HIS A 643 -0.79 42.23 12.24
C HIS A 643 -1.92 42.83 11.36
N HIS A 644 -1.59 43.63 10.34
CA HIS A 644 -2.57 44.19 9.39
C HIS A 644 -3.28 43.11 8.55
N GLN A 645 -2.58 42.02 8.16
CA GLN A 645 -3.18 40.87 7.46
C GLN A 645 -4.18 40.15 8.38
N VAL A 646 -3.79 39.94 9.64
CA VAL A 646 -4.65 39.33 10.67
C VAL A 646 -5.88 40.19 10.96
N VAL A 647 -5.73 41.52 10.98
CA VAL A 647 -6.87 42.46 11.10
C VAL A 647 -7.79 42.40 9.88
N GLY A 648 -7.25 42.24 8.66
CA GLY A 648 -8.03 42.02 7.44
C GLY A 648 -8.94 40.80 7.55
N LEU A 649 -8.38 39.63 7.86
CA LEU A 649 -9.12 38.38 8.07
C LEU A 649 -10.23 38.54 9.14
N PHE A 650 -9.95 39.24 10.24
CA PHE A 650 -10.97 39.54 11.27
C PHE A 650 -12.03 40.59 10.86
N ASN A 651 -11.82 41.36 9.79
CA ASN A 651 -12.84 42.25 9.22
C ASN A 651 -13.77 41.47 8.26
N GLU A 652 -13.22 40.52 7.51
CA GLU A 652 -13.97 39.63 6.63
C GLU A 652 -14.89 38.69 7.43
N ILE A 653 -14.38 38.10 8.52
CA ILE A 653 -15.12 37.13 9.36
C ILE A 653 -16.21 37.77 10.24
N ASP A 654 -16.01 38.99 10.75
CA ASP A 654 -17.00 39.65 11.63
C ASP A 654 -17.14 41.16 11.32
N GLN A 655 -17.94 41.47 10.29
CA GLN A 655 -18.28 42.82 9.83
C GLN A 655 -18.98 43.71 10.90
N ARG A 656 -19.23 43.20 12.11
CA ARG A 656 -19.82 43.95 13.24
C ARG A 656 -18.80 44.71 14.10
N PHE A 657 -17.52 44.74 13.70
CA PHE A 657 -16.39 45.30 14.49
C PHE A 657 -15.40 46.16 13.69
#